data_AF-A0A2N2WH26-F1
#
_entry.id   AF-A0A2N2WH26-F1
#
_cell.length_a   1.000
_cell.length_b   1.000
_cell.length_c   1.000
_cell.angle_alpha   90.00
_cell.angle_beta   90.00
_cell.angle_gamma   90.00
#
_symmetry.space_group_name_H-M   'P 1'
#
loop_
_entity.id
_entity.type
_entity.pdbx_description
1 polymer ?
#
loop_
_entity_poly.entity_id
_entity_poly.type
_entity_poly.pdbx_seq_one_letter_code
_entity_poly.pdbx_strand_id
1 'polypeptide(L)'
;MNSQDQKDFERLVFENRERLKELAAINKTTSIIKENKPIGDTLQHICMILPNAMQYPENTSARIEFGPFSTETPEYDKKAPDQLHRNFTSIDNIKGQIIVQYNSKFPDADDGPFLNEEQNLLNNIASLITGYINSYKAKQVFTNHLQREQDVEMVDTSVSADKGMQLFQKYLYRQNFDRDVFHDLMPFKVKEILLIATLYDAYSIEKEGRFAEHVLGEYQQLNLSSFPRITGVSTEEEIFSQLQSKHFDLIIYMIGADMKTPFQLCKKIKDEYPYIPVYFLVNNKSFQTEMLHVGQNNCFFDKIFYWNGEPSVFFAMVKHLEDKVNLDNDTNLALVRIILLVEDDPRYYSRYLPLLYSIVMEQTKRIIDDVTTDELYKILKLRGRPKILLASSYEEAESIISKYEEFLLCLITDVKFERKGKICPTAGFDLVKSLRCRMKDLPIIIQSSDIENSEQAFKLKSTFIDKNSETLTTEIRSFISYYLGFGNFTYRTPDGREIAVARTLKEFESHLRNIPDESLLYHAKHNHFSLWLMARGEIQVAKILGPKSVIDFKSPEEIRRFLIQIIQQHRNERNKGRVVNFEDIDYFEEGNIISLSSGSIGGKGRGISFINSLIYSFDFSKSFGNINLKTPRTAVIGVEEFESFMQRNQLWEVALSESFEVIANRFMEAKLSEGLIKKLKKLLKMINKPLAVRSSGLFEDSMRQPFAGIFETYLLPNSHPNYDIRLQQLCNAIKMVYASVFSDVAKGYIEAVNYKIEEEKMAIVLQEVVGTQYGNYYYPHISGTAQSYNYYPVSDMKPEEGVAVMAVGLGKYVVEGEKAYRFSPAMPGVEINSMKDLVKNSQVDFFAVDLSKHDINLMEGDTAGLARLDIYDAESHGTLKHCASVFDPDNNSISPGIDKMGPRIVNFANILKYDYIPLAKTISVLLNIVRESMGSPVEIEYAVDLNPNDDYKASFYLLQIKPLIGDNMDYDINTDELNKDDLMLYAERSMGNGRIDEVCDVIFVKYDSFDKTKTIEIAAEIEKLNAKLGGEKRKYLLLGPGRWGTRDRFIGIPVVWHQISNAKAIVETGHDDFPLDASMGSHFFHNVTSLNIGYFSIDPISNNGFINWDKIKKQEIVQDLFYTRHVRFKTPLNIRMDGKKRIAVISEQ
;
A
#
# COMPACT_ATOMS: atom_id res chain seq x y z
N MET A 1 -62.77 -20.59 -17.80
CA MET A 1 -61.40 -20.63 -18.35
C MET A 1 -61.38 -21.66 -19.45
N ASN A 2 -60.74 -21.37 -20.59
CA ASN A 2 -60.56 -22.37 -21.65
C ASN A 2 -59.61 -23.48 -21.13
N SER A 3 -59.75 -24.69 -21.66
CA SER A 3 -58.86 -25.84 -21.36
C SER A 3 -57.37 -25.52 -21.60
N GLN A 4 -57.06 -24.52 -22.42
CA GLN A 4 -55.70 -24.06 -22.67
C GLN A 4 -55.20 -23.15 -21.54
N ASP A 5 -56.00 -22.17 -21.12
CA ASP A 5 -55.66 -21.25 -20.01
C ASP A 5 -55.44 -22.02 -18.70
N GLN A 6 -56.19 -23.11 -18.48
CA GLN A 6 -56.03 -23.93 -17.28
C GLN A 6 -54.74 -24.76 -17.30
N LYS A 7 -54.32 -25.26 -18.48
CA LYS A 7 -53.03 -25.93 -18.65
C LYS A 7 -51.85 -24.97 -18.55
N ASP A 8 -51.98 -23.77 -19.10
CA ASP A 8 -50.93 -22.75 -19.00
C ASP A 8 -50.79 -22.22 -17.56
N PHE A 9 -51.91 -22.10 -16.83
CA PHE A 9 -51.89 -21.78 -15.40
C PHE A 9 -51.25 -22.89 -14.57
N GLU A 10 -51.63 -24.16 -14.78
CA GLU A 10 -51.02 -25.30 -14.08
C GLU A 10 -49.53 -25.42 -14.36
N ARG A 11 -49.09 -25.13 -15.60
CA ARG A 11 -47.68 -25.08 -15.98
C ARG A 11 -46.93 -23.96 -15.26
N LEU A 12 -47.48 -22.74 -15.23
CA LEU A 12 -46.87 -21.61 -14.53
C LEU A 12 -46.76 -21.85 -13.02
N VAL A 13 -47.78 -22.45 -12.41
CA VAL A 13 -47.78 -22.82 -10.98
C VAL A 13 -46.69 -23.87 -10.70
N PHE A 14 -46.52 -24.84 -11.59
CA PHE A 14 -45.47 -25.85 -11.48
C PHE A 14 -44.07 -25.24 -11.61
N GLU A 15 -43.81 -24.46 -12.66
CA GLU A 15 -42.52 -23.78 -12.90
C GLU A 15 -42.16 -22.87 -11.71
N ASN A 16 -43.13 -22.14 -11.15
CA ASN A 16 -42.91 -21.26 -10.00
C ASN A 16 -42.61 -22.05 -8.71
N ARG A 17 -43.27 -23.20 -8.51
CA ARG A 17 -43.01 -24.08 -7.35
C ARG A 17 -41.60 -24.65 -7.39
N GLU A 18 -41.13 -25.10 -8.56
CA GLU A 18 -39.76 -25.61 -8.72
C GLU A 18 -38.73 -24.48 -8.55
N ARG A 19 -39.02 -23.26 -9.03
CA ARG A 19 -38.18 -22.09 -8.80
C ARG A 19 -38.04 -21.71 -7.31
N LEU A 20 -39.11 -21.83 -6.54
CA LEU A 20 -39.09 -21.59 -5.09
C LEU A 20 -38.25 -22.64 -4.35
N LYS A 21 -38.32 -23.92 -4.74
CA LYS A 21 -37.46 -24.98 -4.19
C LYS A 21 -35.98 -24.71 -4.45
N GLU A 22 -35.64 -24.29 -5.66
CA GLU A 22 -34.26 -23.90 -6.04
C GLU A 22 -33.75 -22.77 -5.14
N LEU A 23 -34.51 -21.67 -5.01
CA LEU A 23 -34.12 -20.52 -4.18
C LEU A 23 -34.01 -20.88 -2.70
N ALA A 24 -34.92 -21.69 -2.18
CA ALA A 24 -34.88 -22.15 -0.79
C ALA A 24 -33.62 -22.97 -0.50
N ALA A 25 -33.20 -23.83 -1.44
CA ALA A 25 -31.99 -24.64 -1.30
C ALA A 25 -30.71 -23.81 -1.38
N ILE A 26 -30.63 -22.82 -2.28
CA ILE A 26 -29.52 -21.87 -2.36
C ILE A 26 -29.39 -21.07 -1.06
N ASN A 27 -30.50 -20.59 -0.51
CA ASN A 27 -30.50 -19.82 0.73
C ASN A 27 -30.12 -20.67 1.96
N LYS A 28 -30.65 -21.89 2.08
CA LYS A 28 -30.25 -22.82 3.15
C LYS A 28 -28.77 -23.19 3.05
N THR A 29 -28.28 -23.47 1.83
CA THR A 29 -26.85 -23.71 1.58
C THR A 29 -26.01 -22.52 2.02
N THR A 30 -26.43 -21.31 1.68
CA THR A 30 -25.76 -20.07 2.09
C THR A 30 -25.77 -19.88 3.62
N SER A 31 -26.88 -20.22 4.29
CA SER A 31 -26.96 -20.19 5.76
C SER A 31 -26.01 -21.19 6.41
N ILE A 32 -26.00 -22.44 5.93
CA ILE A 32 -25.10 -23.50 6.41
C ILE A 32 -23.62 -23.11 6.23
N ILE A 33 -23.28 -22.47 5.10
CA ILE A 33 -21.95 -21.92 4.83
C ILE A 33 -21.60 -20.79 5.81
N LYS A 34 -22.55 -19.91 6.13
CA LYS A 34 -22.37 -18.78 7.06
C LYS A 34 -22.14 -19.21 8.52
N GLU A 35 -22.57 -20.40 8.90
CA GLU A 35 -22.27 -20.98 10.22
C GLU A 35 -20.75 -21.28 10.40
N ASN A 36 -19.98 -21.30 9.31
CA ASN A 36 -18.52 -21.43 9.31
C ASN A 36 -17.99 -22.66 10.07
N LYS A 37 -18.75 -23.76 10.04
CA LYS A 37 -18.37 -25.09 10.56
C LYS A 37 -17.19 -25.69 9.77
N PRO A 38 -16.55 -26.79 10.23
CA PRO A 38 -15.56 -27.53 9.45
C PRO A 38 -16.11 -28.02 8.11
N ILE A 39 -15.24 -28.11 7.09
CA ILE A 39 -15.64 -28.48 5.71
C ILE A 39 -16.48 -29.75 5.68
N GLY A 40 -16.08 -30.80 6.40
CA GLY A 40 -16.83 -32.07 6.46
C GLY A 40 -18.27 -31.88 6.94
N ASP A 41 -18.46 -31.16 8.04
CA ASP A 41 -19.78 -30.92 8.65
C ASP A 41 -20.65 -30.03 7.75
N THR A 42 -20.06 -28.99 7.16
CA THR A 42 -20.75 -28.11 6.20
C THR A 42 -21.21 -28.90 4.97
N LEU A 43 -20.34 -29.73 4.38
CA LEU A 43 -20.70 -30.57 3.24
C LEU A 43 -21.80 -31.58 3.61
N GLN A 44 -21.74 -32.17 4.81
CA GLN A 44 -22.78 -33.08 5.29
C GLN A 44 -24.14 -32.38 5.42
N HIS A 45 -24.16 -31.18 5.99
CA HIS A 45 -25.38 -30.40 6.14
C HIS A 45 -25.97 -30.01 4.77
N ILE A 46 -25.13 -29.63 3.81
CA ILE A 46 -25.57 -29.33 2.44
C ILE A 46 -26.12 -30.61 1.77
N CYS A 47 -25.44 -31.75 1.94
CA CYS A 47 -25.87 -33.03 1.38
C CYS A 47 -27.27 -33.42 1.87
N MET A 48 -27.58 -33.19 3.14
CA MET A 48 -28.88 -33.54 3.75
C MET A 48 -30.05 -32.68 3.26
N ILE A 49 -29.80 -31.48 2.72
CA ILE A 49 -30.87 -30.60 2.23
C ILE A 49 -31.13 -30.72 0.73
N LEU A 50 -30.18 -31.26 -0.05
CA LEU A 50 -30.27 -31.40 -1.50
C LEU A 50 -31.53 -32.17 -1.98
N PRO A 51 -31.93 -33.30 -1.37
CA PRO A 51 -33.13 -34.03 -1.79
C PRO A 51 -34.41 -33.18 -1.82
N ASN A 52 -34.56 -32.26 -0.84
CA ASN A 52 -35.76 -31.42 -0.72
C ASN A 52 -35.95 -30.44 -1.88
N ALA A 53 -34.90 -30.24 -2.68
CA ALA A 53 -34.87 -29.27 -3.75
C ALA A 53 -35.09 -29.89 -5.14
N MET A 54 -35.23 -31.21 -5.21
CA MET A 54 -35.50 -31.92 -6.45
C MET A 54 -37.00 -32.01 -6.76
N GLN A 55 -37.33 -32.38 -7.99
CA GLN A 55 -38.70 -32.60 -8.47
C GLN A 55 -39.39 -33.72 -7.67
N TYR A 56 -38.65 -34.78 -7.31
CA TYR A 56 -39.15 -35.93 -6.52
C TYR A 56 -38.42 -36.11 -5.18
N PRO A 57 -38.61 -35.23 -4.18
CA PRO A 57 -37.81 -35.23 -2.95
C PRO A 57 -37.84 -36.55 -2.16
N GLU A 58 -39.00 -37.19 -2.05
CA GLU A 58 -39.17 -38.42 -1.27
C GLU A 58 -38.47 -39.64 -1.88
N ASN A 59 -38.07 -39.56 -3.16
CA ASN A 59 -37.33 -40.61 -3.86
C ASN A 59 -35.94 -40.13 -4.30
N THR A 60 -35.39 -39.10 -3.66
CA THR A 60 -34.09 -38.55 -4.00
C THR A 60 -33.06 -38.87 -2.92
N SER A 61 -31.88 -39.32 -3.34
CA SER A 61 -30.70 -39.36 -2.49
C SER A 61 -29.55 -38.55 -3.10
N ALA A 62 -28.63 -38.07 -2.26
CA ALA A 62 -27.52 -37.22 -2.68
C ALA A 62 -26.21 -37.65 -2.01
N ARG A 63 -25.11 -37.34 -2.69
CA ARG A 63 -23.75 -37.59 -2.23
C ARG A 63 -22.84 -36.43 -2.64
N ILE A 64 -21.99 -35.99 -1.72
CA ILE A 64 -20.97 -34.97 -1.98
C ILE A 64 -19.60 -35.53 -1.62
N GLU A 65 -18.67 -35.43 -2.57
CA GLU A 65 -17.27 -35.82 -2.42
C GLU A 65 -16.36 -34.60 -2.59
N PHE A 66 -15.37 -34.45 -1.73
CA PHE A 66 -14.33 -33.42 -1.83
C PHE A 66 -13.06 -33.85 -1.09
N GLY A 67 -12.00 -34.19 -1.83
CA GLY A 67 -10.74 -34.66 -1.23
C GLY A 67 -10.95 -35.88 -0.31
N PRO A 68 -10.58 -35.82 0.99
CA PRO A 68 -10.84 -36.90 1.94
C PRO A 68 -12.28 -36.97 2.48
N PHE A 69 -13.11 -35.96 2.19
CA PHE A 69 -14.48 -35.89 2.70
C PHE A 69 -15.45 -36.53 1.71
N SER A 70 -16.26 -37.48 2.17
CA SER A 70 -17.34 -38.11 1.43
C SER A 70 -18.55 -38.21 2.35
N THR A 71 -19.67 -37.61 1.95
CA THR A 71 -20.93 -37.61 2.71
C THR A 71 -22.09 -37.98 1.80
N GLU A 72 -23.06 -38.73 2.33
CA GLU A 72 -24.21 -39.23 1.59
C GLU A 72 -25.49 -39.17 2.46
N THR A 73 -26.64 -39.01 1.81
CA THR A 73 -27.94 -39.12 2.47
C THR A 73 -28.30 -40.58 2.73
N PRO A 74 -29.21 -40.87 3.68
CA PRO A 74 -29.77 -42.22 3.82
C PRO A 74 -30.33 -42.74 2.49
N GLU A 75 -30.26 -44.06 2.28
CA GLU A 75 -30.78 -44.74 1.07
C GLU A 75 -30.07 -44.42 -0.26
N TYR A 76 -28.84 -43.91 -0.20
CA TYR A 76 -28.00 -43.76 -1.39
C TYR A 76 -27.54 -45.13 -1.96
N ASP A 77 -27.90 -45.42 -3.21
CA ASP A 77 -27.51 -46.63 -3.96
C ASP A 77 -26.58 -46.27 -5.12
N LYS A 78 -25.31 -46.72 -5.04
CA LYS A 78 -24.29 -46.53 -6.09
C LYS A 78 -24.68 -47.09 -7.46
N LYS A 79 -25.70 -47.94 -7.55
CA LYS A 79 -26.19 -48.57 -8.79
C LYS A 79 -27.50 -47.96 -9.32
N ALA A 80 -27.96 -46.83 -8.77
CA ALA A 80 -29.15 -46.16 -9.28
C ALA A 80 -28.98 -45.79 -10.76
N PRO A 81 -30.00 -46.03 -11.62
CA PRO A 81 -29.90 -45.86 -13.07
C PRO A 81 -29.82 -44.39 -13.50
N ASP A 82 -30.46 -43.49 -12.75
CA ASP A 82 -30.59 -42.08 -13.10
C ASP A 82 -29.85 -41.20 -12.07
N GLN A 83 -28.73 -40.61 -12.50
CA GLN A 83 -27.86 -39.78 -11.67
C GLN A 83 -27.51 -38.47 -12.35
N LEU A 84 -27.63 -37.37 -11.61
CA LEU A 84 -27.20 -36.04 -12.01
C LEU A 84 -25.89 -35.68 -11.29
N HIS A 85 -24.86 -35.39 -12.08
CA HIS A 85 -23.51 -35.11 -11.58
C HIS A 85 -23.11 -33.65 -11.82
N ARG A 86 -22.47 -33.03 -10.83
CA ARG A 86 -21.76 -31.76 -10.98
C ARG A 86 -20.40 -31.78 -10.30
N ASN A 87 -19.37 -31.50 -11.08
CA ASN A 87 -18.00 -31.42 -10.59
C ASN A 87 -17.65 -29.98 -10.20
N PHE A 88 -16.79 -29.83 -9.21
CA PHE A 88 -16.20 -28.56 -8.81
C PHE A 88 -14.73 -28.75 -8.42
N THR A 89 -13.97 -27.66 -8.33
CA THR A 89 -12.53 -27.71 -8.01
C THR A 89 -12.17 -26.51 -7.15
N SER A 90 -11.46 -26.75 -6.05
CA SER A 90 -10.98 -25.68 -5.17
C SER A 90 -9.70 -25.03 -5.71
N ILE A 91 -9.30 -23.90 -5.11
CA ILE A 91 -8.14 -23.10 -5.52
C ILE A 91 -6.81 -23.85 -5.43
N ASP A 92 -6.73 -24.90 -4.61
CA ASP A 92 -5.59 -25.81 -4.47
C ASP A 92 -5.68 -27.05 -5.38
N ASN A 93 -6.48 -26.99 -6.45
CA ASN A 93 -6.68 -28.06 -7.43
C ASN A 93 -7.23 -29.39 -6.87
N ILE A 94 -7.87 -29.38 -5.70
CA ILE A 94 -8.60 -30.54 -5.19
C ILE A 94 -9.97 -30.61 -5.86
N LYS A 95 -10.27 -31.75 -6.48
CA LYS A 95 -11.56 -32.00 -7.16
C LYS A 95 -12.63 -32.42 -6.15
N GLY A 96 -13.85 -31.96 -6.39
CA GLY A 96 -15.05 -32.40 -5.71
C GLY A 96 -16.19 -32.68 -6.69
N GLN A 97 -17.19 -33.39 -6.21
CA GLN A 97 -18.35 -33.78 -6.99
C GLN A 97 -19.61 -33.80 -6.12
N ILE A 98 -20.70 -33.30 -6.67
CA ILE A 98 -22.06 -33.45 -6.16
C ILE A 98 -22.78 -34.46 -7.06
N ILE A 99 -23.41 -35.46 -6.46
CA ILE A 99 -24.19 -36.49 -7.13
C ILE A 99 -25.58 -36.48 -6.51
N VAL A 100 -26.60 -36.37 -7.34
CA VAL A 100 -28.00 -36.52 -6.93
C VAL A 100 -28.61 -37.64 -7.77
N GLN A 101 -29.38 -38.53 -7.17
CA GLN A 101 -29.99 -39.66 -7.86
C GLN A 101 -31.45 -39.83 -7.44
N TYR A 102 -32.24 -40.38 -8.36
CA TYR A 102 -33.57 -40.85 -8.04
C TYR A 102 -33.55 -42.36 -7.76
N ASN A 103 -34.13 -42.76 -6.64
CA ASN A 103 -34.14 -44.14 -6.16
C ASN A 103 -35.21 -45.00 -6.87
N SER A 104 -36.07 -44.37 -7.67
CA SER A 104 -37.17 -44.97 -8.44
C SER A 104 -37.13 -44.46 -9.88
N LYS A 105 -37.70 -45.22 -10.84
CA LYS A 105 -37.84 -44.76 -12.22
C LYS A 105 -38.95 -43.71 -12.34
N PHE A 106 -38.62 -42.59 -12.96
CA PHE A 106 -39.55 -41.49 -13.26
C PHE A 106 -39.62 -41.21 -14.76
N PRO A 107 -40.69 -40.55 -15.26
CA PRO A 107 -40.77 -40.12 -16.65
C PRO A 107 -39.63 -39.17 -17.03
N ASP A 108 -39.20 -39.24 -18.29
CA ASP A 108 -38.21 -38.30 -18.82
C ASP A 108 -38.77 -36.86 -18.83
N ALA A 109 -37.91 -35.92 -18.47
CA ALA A 109 -38.11 -34.48 -18.49
C ALA A 109 -37.10 -33.83 -19.45
N ASP A 110 -36.13 -33.06 -18.95
CA ASP A 110 -35.15 -32.36 -19.80
C ASP A 110 -33.84 -33.16 -20.00
N ASP A 111 -33.31 -33.79 -18.96
CA ASP A 111 -32.11 -34.64 -18.99
C ASP A 111 -32.34 -35.93 -18.18
N GLY A 112 -32.80 -36.98 -18.87
CA GLY A 112 -33.43 -38.12 -18.21
C GLY A 112 -34.63 -37.63 -17.38
N PRO A 113 -34.81 -38.07 -16.12
CA PRO A 113 -35.92 -37.62 -15.28
C PRO A 113 -35.72 -36.23 -14.64
N PHE A 114 -34.58 -35.54 -14.87
CA PHE A 114 -34.24 -34.26 -14.22
C PHE A 114 -34.65 -33.04 -15.06
N LEU A 115 -34.95 -31.93 -14.38
CA LEU A 115 -35.28 -30.62 -14.96
C LEU A 115 -34.03 -29.76 -15.16
N ASN A 116 -34.07 -28.83 -16.11
CA ASN A 116 -33.00 -27.83 -16.31
C ASN A 116 -32.76 -26.97 -15.05
N GLU A 117 -33.80 -26.68 -14.27
CA GLU A 117 -33.72 -25.96 -12.99
C GLU A 117 -32.90 -26.73 -11.96
N GLU A 118 -33.00 -28.06 -11.90
CA GLU A 118 -32.21 -28.91 -10.99
C GLU A 118 -30.73 -28.91 -11.38
N GLN A 119 -30.43 -28.84 -12.68
CA GLN A 119 -29.06 -28.66 -13.16
C GLN A 119 -28.46 -27.31 -12.76
N ASN A 120 -29.24 -26.25 -12.90
CA ASN A 120 -28.84 -24.89 -12.51
C ASN A 120 -28.66 -24.78 -10.99
N LEU A 121 -29.52 -25.43 -10.21
CA LEU A 121 -29.38 -25.54 -8.77
C LEU A 121 -28.04 -26.16 -8.38
N LEU A 122 -27.69 -27.31 -8.97
CA LEU A 122 -26.42 -27.97 -8.66
C LEU A 122 -25.20 -27.14 -9.08
N ASN A 123 -25.28 -26.39 -10.19
CA ASN A 123 -24.24 -25.44 -10.58
C ASN A 123 -24.06 -24.34 -9.52
N ASN A 124 -25.16 -23.76 -9.03
CA ASN A 124 -25.15 -22.72 -8.01
C ASN A 124 -24.59 -23.25 -6.68
N ILE A 125 -25.01 -24.43 -6.25
CA ILE A 125 -24.51 -25.05 -5.02
C ILE A 125 -23.03 -25.41 -5.15
N ALA A 126 -22.58 -25.95 -6.29
CA ALA A 126 -21.17 -26.21 -6.56
C ALA A 126 -20.32 -24.93 -6.48
N SER A 127 -20.83 -23.81 -7.00
CA SER A 127 -20.17 -22.49 -6.89
C SER A 127 -20.11 -22.00 -5.45
N LEU A 128 -21.20 -22.14 -4.68
CA LEU A 128 -21.24 -21.76 -3.26
C LEU A 128 -20.28 -22.60 -2.40
N ILE A 129 -20.25 -23.92 -2.60
CA ILE A 129 -19.32 -24.82 -1.93
C ILE A 129 -17.87 -24.44 -2.27
N THR A 130 -17.58 -24.17 -3.55
CA THR A 130 -16.24 -23.75 -4.00
C THR A 130 -15.81 -22.44 -3.34
N GLY A 131 -16.70 -21.44 -3.34
CA GLY A 131 -16.46 -20.16 -2.67
C GLY A 131 -16.19 -20.32 -1.18
N TYR A 132 -17.03 -21.10 -0.48
CA TYR A 132 -16.84 -21.39 0.93
C TYR A 132 -15.53 -22.12 1.22
N ILE A 133 -15.20 -23.19 0.50
CA ILE A 133 -13.96 -23.96 0.69
C ILE A 133 -12.74 -23.05 0.50
N ASN A 134 -12.76 -22.22 -0.55
CA ASN A 134 -11.67 -21.29 -0.82
C ASN A 134 -11.53 -20.24 0.29
N SER A 135 -12.64 -19.66 0.75
CA SER A 135 -12.64 -18.71 1.87
C SER A 135 -12.24 -19.36 3.21
N TYR A 136 -12.68 -20.59 3.47
CA TYR A 136 -12.37 -21.33 4.69
C TYR A 136 -10.90 -21.72 4.74
N LYS A 137 -10.32 -22.18 3.62
CA LYS A 137 -8.88 -22.44 3.49
C LYS A 137 -8.06 -21.16 3.57
N ALA A 138 -8.49 -20.07 2.94
CA ALA A 138 -7.83 -18.77 3.07
C ALA A 138 -7.80 -18.30 4.53
N LYS A 139 -8.92 -18.46 5.27
CA LYS A 139 -8.98 -18.21 6.72
C LYS A 139 -8.05 -19.13 7.50
N GLN A 140 -8.02 -20.43 7.24
CA GLN A 140 -7.09 -21.35 7.94
C GLN A 140 -5.62 -21.04 7.66
N VAL A 141 -5.26 -20.64 6.43
CA VAL A 141 -3.90 -20.16 6.11
C VAL A 141 -3.59 -18.88 6.90
N PHE A 142 -4.57 -17.99 7.07
CA PHE A 142 -4.46 -16.76 7.86
C PHE A 142 -4.35 -17.01 9.38
N THR A 143 -5.18 -17.90 9.93
CA THR A 143 -5.18 -18.29 11.35
C THR A 143 -3.95 -19.11 11.71
N ASN A 144 -3.52 -20.02 10.83
CA ASN A 144 -2.25 -20.73 10.98
C ASN A 144 -1.05 -19.79 10.78
N HIS A 145 -1.17 -18.69 10.01
CA HIS A 145 -0.14 -17.64 9.97
C HIS A 145 -0.07 -16.86 11.28
N LEU A 146 -1.21 -16.49 11.87
CA LEU A 146 -1.30 -15.81 13.17
C LEU A 146 -0.83 -16.69 14.34
N GLN A 147 -1.08 -18.01 14.31
CA GLN A 147 -0.56 -18.96 15.30
C GLN A 147 0.92 -19.32 15.03
N ARG A 148 1.37 -19.39 13.77
CA ARG A 148 2.79 -19.64 13.43
C ARG A 148 3.70 -18.44 13.68
N GLU A 149 3.18 -17.23 13.82
CA GLU A 149 3.99 -16.09 14.31
C GLU A 149 4.35 -16.24 15.80
N GLN A 150 3.72 -17.16 16.53
CA GLN A 150 4.17 -17.54 17.88
C GLN A 150 5.13 -18.73 17.92
N ASP A 151 5.24 -19.56 16.86
CA ASP A 151 6.01 -20.82 16.91
C ASP A 151 6.88 -21.17 15.68
N VAL A 152 7.01 -20.33 14.64
CA VAL A 152 7.87 -20.65 13.48
C VAL A 152 8.80 -19.49 13.11
N GLU A 153 9.84 -19.33 13.92
CA GLU A 153 11.17 -19.09 13.35
C GLU A 153 11.62 -20.40 12.66
N MET A 154 12.21 -20.28 11.47
CA MET A 154 12.79 -21.36 10.64
C MET A 154 11.82 -22.17 9.77
N VAL A 155 11.63 -21.74 8.50
CA VAL A 155 11.80 -22.62 7.32
C VAL A 155 12.27 -21.79 6.13
N ASP A 156 13.42 -22.18 5.59
CA ASP A 156 14.05 -21.70 4.36
C ASP A 156 13.16 -22.03 3.14
N THR A 157 12.78 -21.04 2.33
CA THR A 157 12.11 -21.30 1.04
C THR A 157 12.68 -20.41 -0.07
N SER A 158 13.14 -21.10 -1.12
CA SER A 158 13.74 -20.61 -2.34
C SER A 158 12.89 -19.55 -3.07
N VAL A 159 13.60 -18.63 -3.72
CA VAL A 159 13.08 -17.47 -4.47
C VAL A 159 12.20 -17.94 -5.64
N SER A 160 10.88 -17.76 -5.55
CA SER A 160 9.94 -17.87 -6.67
C SER A 160 9.21 -16.54 -6.91
N ALA A 161 8.70 -16.38 -8.14
CA ALA A 161 8.09 -15.17 -8.71
C ALA A 161 6.78 -14.69 -8.05
N ASP A 162 6.27 -15.39 -7.02
CA ASP A 162 5.02 -15.03 -6.32
C ASP A 162 5.16 -13.86 -5.33
N LYS A 163 6.36 -13.30 -5.14
CA LYS A 163 6.59 -12.22 -4.17
C LYS A 163 6.01 -10.88 -4.63
N GLY A 164 6.09 -10.47 -5.91
CA GLY A 164 5.53 -9.21 -6.43
C GLY A 164 4.09 -8.91 -6.01
N MET A 165 3.18 -9.86 -6.22
CA MET A 165 1.76 -9.72 -5.87
C MET A 165 1.54 -9.68 -4.35
N GLN A 166 2.32 -10.46 -3.60
CA GLN A 166 2.29 -10.43 -2.13
C GLN A 166 2.82 -9.10 -1.56
N LEU A 167 3.79 -8.46 -2.23
CA LEU A 167 4.36 -7.17 -1.84
C LEU A 167 3.30 -6.06 -1.93
N PHE A 168 2.56 -6.00 -3.04
CA PHE A 168 1.46 -5.06 -3.22
C PHE A 168 0.32 -5.31 -2.21
N GLN A 169 -0.08 -6.57 -2.02
CA GLN A 169 -1.11 -6.94 -1.04
C GLN A 169 -0.71 -6.55 0.39
N LYS A 170 0.54 -6.81 0.81
CA LYS A 170 1.05 -6.41 2.13
C LYS A 170 1.09 -4.88 2.29
N TYR A 171 1.46 -4.14 1.25
CA TYR A 171 1.44 -2.67 1.27
C TYR A 171 0.02 -2.13 1.45
N LEU A 172 -0.94 -2.62 0.66
CA LEU A 172 -2.35 -2.23 0.79
C LEU A 172 -2.92 -2.61 2.16
N TYR A 173 -2.64 -3.81 2.65
CA TYR A 173 -3.09 -4.27 3.95
C TYR A 173 -2.58 -3.37 5.08
N ARG A 174 -1.29 -3.01 5.09
CA ARG A 174 -0.73 -2.12 6.11
C ARG A 174 -1.29 -0.70 6.02
N GLN A 175 -1.67 -0.23 4.83
CA GLN A 175 -2.31 1.07 4.65
C GLN A 175 -3.77 1.08 5.08
N ASN A 176 -4.50 0.00 4.79
CA ASN A 176 -5.94 -0.07 4.98
C ASN A 176 -6.36 -0.86 6.22
N PHE A 177 -5.44 -1.43 7.01
CA PHE A 177 -5.76 -2.31 8.13
C PHE A 177 -6.89 -1.80 9.03
N ASP A 178 -6.75 -0.59 9.58
CA ASP A 178 -7.79 -0.03 10.46
C ASP A 178 -9.11 0.21 9.70
N ARG A 179 -9.02 0.62 8.43
CA ARG A 179 -10.16 0.82 7.54
C ARG A 179 -10.89 -0.48 7.21
N ASP A 180 -10.15 -1.54 6.96
CA ASP A 180 -10.67 -2.87 6.65
C ASP A 180 -11.32 -3.46 7.91
N VAL A 181 -10.71 -3.30 9.09
CA VAL A 181 -11.34 -3.70 10.36
C VAL A 181 -12.66 -2.97 10.58
N PHE A 182 -12.72 -1.64 10.39
CA PHE A 182 -13.98 -0.91 10.52
C PHE A 182 -15.00 -1.28 9.43
N HIS A 183 -14.53 -1.62 8.23
CA HIS A 183 -15.38 -2.12 7.15
C HIS A 183 -16.03 -3.46 7.51
N ASP A 184 -15.30 -4.34 8.21
CA ASP A 184 -15.77 -5.66 8.62
C ASP A 184 -16.63 -5.64 9.89
N LEU A 185 -16.80 -4.47 10.53
CA LEU A 185 -17.77 -4.28 11.61
C LEU A 185 -19.20 -4.10 11.10
N MET A 186 -20.16 -4.61 11.87
CA MET A 186 -21.59 -4.62 11.54
C MET A 186 -21.91 -5.18 10.13
N PRO A 187 -21.44 -6.39 9.77
CA PRO A 187 -21.68 -6.99 8.46
C PRO A 187 -23.17 -7.24 8.17
N PHE A 188 -23.97 -7.54 9.19
CA PHE A 188 -25.42 -7.63 9.08
C PHE A 188 -26.06 -6.25 9.22
N LYS A 189 -26.89 -5.89 8.24
CA LYS A 189 -27.70 -4.68 8.20
C LYS A 189 -29.11 -5.05 7.79
N VAL A 190 -30.10 -4.49 8.45
CA VAL A 190 -31.50 -4.65 8.04
C VAL A 190 -31.72 -3.80 6.79
N LYS A 191 -32.09 -4.44 5.68
CA LYS A 191 -32.31 -3.80 4.38
C LYS A 191 -33.76 -3.85 3.95
N GLU A 192 -34.47 -4.93 4.23
CA GLU A 192 -35.88 -5.11 3.86
C GLU A 192 -36.73 -5.40 5.10
N ILE A 193 -37.74 -4.56 5.34
CA ILE A 193 -38.70 -4.69 6.43
C ILE A 193 -40.10 -4.92 5.86
N LEU A 194 -40.77 -5.97 6.32
CA LEU A 194 -42.20 -6.19 6.05
C LEU A 194 -43.01 -5.60 7.20
N LEU A 195 -43.76 -4.54 6.93
CA LEU A 195 -44.65 -3.91 7.90
C LEU A 195 -46.07 -4.43 7.69
N ILE A 196 -46.57 -5.20 8.65
CA ILE A 196 -47.94 -5.70 8.66
C ILE A 196 -48.77 -4.74 9.50
N ALA A 197 -49.66 -3.99 8.87
CA ALA A 197 -50.47 -2.98 9.52
C ALA A 197 -51.83 -2.82 8.84
N THR A 198 -52.85 -2.42 9.61
CA THR A 198 -54.10 -1.98 9.00
C THR A 198 -53.90 -0.64 8.30
N LEU A 199 -54.78 -0.31 7.35
CA LEU A 199 -54.74 1.00 6.67
C LEU A 199 -54.82 2.16 7.68
N TYR A 200 -55.57 1.98 8.78
CA TYR A 200 -55.68 2.97 9.85
C TYR A 200 -54.37 3.14 10.61
N ASP A 201 -53.72 2.04 10.99
CA ASP A 201 -52.43 2.10 11.71
C ASP A 201 -51.34 2.72 10.83
N ALA A 202 -51.27 2.34 9.55
CA ALA A 202 -50.34 2.92 8.58
C ALA A 202 -50.59 4.44 8.41
N TYR A 203 -51.85 4.85 8.30
CA TYR A 203 -52.23 6.26 8.22
C TYR A 203 -51.90 7.03 9.50
N SER A 204 -52.12 6.47 10.68
CA SER A 204 -51.80 7.08 11.97
C SER A 204 -50.30 7.39 12.08
N ILE A 205 -49.43 6.48 11.66
CA ILE A 205 -47.97 6.71 11.65
C ILE A 205 -47.59 7.80 10.64
N GLU A 206 -48.17 7.82 9.44
CA GLU A 206 -47.86 8.86 8.45
C GLU A 206 -48.32 10.25 8.90
N LYS A 207 -49.50 10.38 9.52
CA LYS A 207 -50.08 11.67 9.89
C LYS A 207 -49.49 12.28 11.16
N GLU A 208 -49.11 11.46 12.14
CA GLU A 208 -48.54 11.94 13.41
C GLU A 208 -47.07 12.37 13.29
N GLY A 209 -46.37 12.02 12.21
CA GLY A 209 -44.97 12.44 12.09
C GLY A 209 -44.25 12.13 10.79
N ARG A 210 -44.90 12.15 9.61
CA ARG A 210 -44.24 11.90 8.32
C ARG A 210 -43.20 10.78 8.42
N PHE A 211 -43.66 9.59 8.74
CA PHE A 211 -42.88 8.39 9.07
C PHE A 211 -41.53 8.26 8.33
N ALA A 212 -41.57 8.36 7.00
CA ALA A 212 -40.37 8.29 6.17
C ALA A 212 -39.38 9.42 6.48
N GLU A 213 -39.82 10.68 6.64
CA GLU A 213 -38.95 11.83 6.94
C GLU A 213 -38.28 11.75 8.31
N HIS A 214 -38.95 11.20 9.35
CA HIS A 214 -38.35 11.08 10.68
C HIS A 214 -37.36 9.92 10.77
N VAL A 215 -37.68 8.76 10.18
CA VAL A 215 -36.70 7.67 10.08
C VAL A 215 -35.54 8.10 9.16
N LEU A 216 -35.81 8.79 8.05
CA LEU A 216 -34.76 9.38 7.19
C LEU A 216 -33.93 10.45 7.93
N GLY A 217 -34.57 11.27 8.76
CA GLY A 217 -33.93 12.34 9.51
C GLY A 217 -32.90 11.82 10.51
N GLU A 218 -33.21 10.75 11.25
CA GLU A 218 -32.22 10.12 12.14
C GLU A 218 -31.07 9.48 11.36
N TYR A 219 -31.35 8.79 10.24
CA TYR A 219 -30.29 8.20 9.42
C TYR A 219 -29.41 9.26 8.73
N GLN A 220 -29.99 10.38 8.29
CA GLN A 220 -29.28 11.52 7.67
C GLN A 220 -28.45 12.29 8.70
N GLN A 221 -29.01 12.62 9.88
CA GLN A 221 -28.26 13.29 10.94
C GLN A 221 -27.04 12.48 11.39
N LEU A 222 -27.13 11.16 11.29
CA LEU A 222 -26.11 10.21 11.74
C LEU A 222 -25.23 9.66 10.60
N ASN A 223 -25.34 10.18 9.37
CA ASN A 223 -24.54 9.79 8.20
C ASN A 223 -24.50 8.26 7.96
N LEU A 224 -25.61 7.56 8.17
CA LEU A 224 -25.69 6.11 7.98
C LEU A 224 -25.86 5.75 6.50
N SER A 225 -25.08 4.79 6.01
CA SER A 225 -24.97 4.45 4.58
C SER A 225 -26.07 3.52 4.03
N SER A 226 -26.86 2.87 4.88
CA SER A 226 -27.89 1.92 4.48
C SER A 226 -29.21 2.21 5.18
N PHE A 227 -30.23 2.58 4.41
CA PHE A 227 -31.60 2.78 4.87
C PHE A 227 -32.46 1.53 4.56
N PRO A 228 -33.20 0.97 5.53
CA PRO A 228 -34.07 -0.16 5.27
C PRO A 228 -35.29 0.26 4.44
N ARG A 229 -35.58 -0.50 3.38
CA ARG A 229 -36.82 -0.37 2.62
C ARG A 229 -37.96 -1.03 3.38
N ILE A 230 -39.08 -0.32 3.50
CA ILE A 230 -40.27 -0.81 4.19
C ILE A 230 -41.34 -1.16 3.16
N THR A 231 -41.93 -2.34 3.28
CA THR A 231 -43.03 -2.82 2.45
C THR A 231 -44.25 -3.03 3.33
N GLY A 232 -45.30 -2.23 3.11
CA GLY A 232 -46.55 -2.33 3.86
C GLY A 232 -47.49 -3.39 3.27
N VAL A 233 -48.09 -4.21 4.13
CA VAL A 233 -49.13 -5.19 3.77
C VAL A 233 -50.24 -5.20 4.80
N SER A 234 -51.45 -5.54 4.38
CA SER A 234 -52.65 -5.43 5.21
C SER A 234 -53.45 -6.73 5.32
N THR A 235 -53.27 -7.67 4.39
CA THR A 235 -53.99 -8.95 4.34
C THR A 235 -53.06 -10.16 4.40
N GLU A 236 -53.59 -11.31 4.84
CA GLU A 236 -52.85 -12.57 4.87
C GLU A 236 -52.32 -12.97 3.47
N GLU A 237 -53.14 -12.83 2.42
CA GLU A 237 -52.73 -13.13 1.05
C GLU A 237 -51.56 -12.25 0.58
N GLU A 238 -51.60 -10.95 0.89
CA GLU A 238 -50.51 -10.01 0.58
C GLU A 238 -49.22 -10.37 1.35
N ILE A 239 -49.33 -10.77 2.61
CA ILE A 239 -48.19 -11.15 3.45
C ILE A 239 -47.44 -12.33 2.82
N PHE A 240 -48.14 -13.42 2.53
CA PHE A 240 -47.51 -14.61 1.95
C PHE A 240 -47.06 -14.40 0.52
N SER A 241 -47.79 -13.60 -0.28
CA SER A 241 -47.35 -13.18 -1.61
C SER A 241 -46.03 -12.41 -1.55
N GLN A 242 -45.89 -11.46 -0.62
CA GLN A 242 -44.64 -10.72 -0.43
C GLN A 242 -43.50 -11.62 0.06
N LEU A 243 -43.74 -12.46 1.08
CA LEU A 243 -42.74 -13.38 1.63
C LEU A 243 -42.25 -14.41 0.60
N GLN A 244 -43.12 -14.84 -0.32
CA GLN A 244 -42.74 -15.70 -1.46
C GLN A 244 -41.96 -14.94 -2.53
N SER A 245 -42.28 -13.66 -2.76
CA SER A 245 -41.67 -12.87 -3.82
C SER A 245 -40.24 -12.41 -3.52
N LYS A 246 -39.92 -12.10 -2.25
CA LYS A 246 -38.61 -11.57 -1.85
C LYS A 246 -38.29 -11.85 -0.38
N HIS A 247 -37.00 -11.76 -0.05
CA HIS A 247 -36.50 -11.91 1.32
C HIS A 247 -36.74 -10.64 2.15
N PHE A 248 -37.04 -10.84 3.43
CA PHE A 248 -37.15 -9.78 4.43
C PHE A 248 -36.25 -10.11 5.62
N ASP A 249 -35.56 -9.08 6.13
CA ASP A 249 -34.65 -9.20 7.28
C ASP A 249 -35.38 -9.06 8.62
N LEU A 250 -36.53 -8.38 8.63
CA LEU A 250 -37.34 -8.12 9.82
C LEU A 250 -38.82 -7.98 9.44
N ILE A 251 -39.72 -8.60 10.20
CA ILE A 251 -41.16 -8.39 10.12
C ILE A 251 -41.60 -7.57 11.33
N ILE A 252 -42.29 -6.46 11.09
CA ILE A 252 -42.92 -5.64 12.13
C ILE A 252 -44.43 -5.78 11.98
N TYR A 253 -45.08 -6.36 12.99
CA TYR A 253 -46.54 -6.48 13.01
C TYR A 253 -47.13 -5.46 13.98
N MET A 254 -47.92 -4.52 13.46
CA MET A 254 -48.69 -3.59 14.25
C MET A 254 -49.97 -4.21 14.79
N ILE A 255 -50.11 -4.19 16.10
CA ILE A 255 -51.27 -4.74 16.80
C ILE A 255 -52.23 -3.62 17.16
N GLY A 256 -53.39 -3.64 16.49
CA GLY A 256 -54.52 -2.75 16.73
C GLY A 256 -55.48 -3.27 17.80
N ALA A 257 -56.79 -3.26 17.51
CA ALA A 257 -57.83 -3.73 18.43
C ALA A 257 -58.03 -5.26 18.40
N ASP A 258 -57.69 -5.91 17.27
CA ASP A 258 -57.79 -7.37 17.12
C ASP A 258 -56.50 -8.04 17.59
N MET A 259 -56.62 -8.83 18.66
CA MET A 259 -55.50 -9.52 19.29
C MET A 259 -55.36 -10.96 18.83
N LYS A 260 -56.37 -11.60 18.23
CA LYS A 260 -56.32 -13.05 17.93
C LYS A 260 -55.67 -13.35 16.59
N THR A 261 -56.02 -12.58 15.56
CA THR A 261 -55.51 -12.77 14.20
C THR A 261 -53.99 -12.62 14.11
N PRO A 262 -53.34 -11.63 14.77
CA PRO A 262 -51.88 -11.49 14.73
C PRO A 262 -51.13 -12.71 15.25
N PHE A 263 -51.57 -13.36 16.33
CA PHE A 263 -50.90 -14.55 16.86
C PHE A 263 -51.03 -15.76 15.92
N GLN A 264 -52.21 -15.98 15.33
CA GLN A 264 -52.42 -17.08 14.40
C GLN A 264 -51.57 -16.90 13.14
N LEU A 265 -51.53 -15.68 12.62
CA LEU A 265 -50.76 -15.35 11.43
C LEU A 265 -49.25 -15.42 11.70
N CYS A 266 -48.80 -14.93 12.85
CA CYS A 266 -47.40 -15.04 13.28
C CYS A 266 -46.96 -16.50 13.40
N LYS A 267 -47.83 -17.38 13.94
CA LYS A 267 -47.58 -18.82 13.96
C LYS A 267 -47.38 -19.38 12.55
N LYS A 268 -48.29 -19.10 11.61
CA LYS A 268 -48.14 -19.54 10.21
C LYS A 268 -46.84 -19.02 9.58
N ILE A 269 -46.51 -17.75 9.81
CA ILE A 269 -45.25 -17.15 9.33
C ILE A 269 -44.04 -17.90 9.90
N LYS A 270 -44.01 -18.21 11.21
CA LYS A 270 -42.89 -18.93 11.81
C LYS A 270 -42.82 -20.40 11.40
N ASP A 271 -43.96 -21.03 11.11
CA ASP A 271 -44.00 -22.42 10.62
C ASP A 271 -43.34 -22.52 9.21
N GLU A 272 -43.52 -21.52 8.35
CA GLU A 272 -42.93 -21.49 6.99
C GLU A 272 -41.56 -20.78 6.92
N TYR A 273 -41.36 -19.72 7.72
CA TYR A 273 -40.20 -18.82 7.69
C TYR A 273 -39.59 -18.62 9.10
N PRO A 274 -39.10 -19.68 9.77
CA PRO A 274 -38.67 -19.61 11.17
C PRO A 274 -37.47 -18.67 11.42
N TYR A 275 -36.67 -18.41 10.39
CA TYR A 275 -35.44 -17.62 10.47
C TYR A 275 -35.67 -16.10 10.44
N ILE A 276 -36.86 -15.61 10.04
CA ILE A 276 -37.15 -14.18 9.98
C ILE A 276 -37.61 -13.70 11.37
N PRO A 277 -36.94 -12.72 12.00
CA PRO A 277 -37.40 -12.13 13.24
C PRO A 277 -38.75 -11.43 13.07
N VAL A 278 -39.69 -11.68 13.98
CA VAL A 278 -41.01 -11.05 14.01
C VAL A 278 -41.14 -10.23 15.28
N TYR A 279 -41.22 -8.91 15.13
CA TYR A 279 -41.45 -7.98 16.23
C TYR A 279 -42.88 -7.45 16.21
N PHE A 280 -43.51 -7.42 17.37
CA PHE A 280 -44.84 -6.81 17.53
C PHE A 280 -44.71 -5.37 17.97
N LEU A 281 -45.50 -4.48 17.38
CA LEU A 281 -45.62 -3.07 17.78
C LEU A 281 -47.04 -2.81 18.26
N VAL A 282 -47.20 -2.58 19.56
CA VAL A 282 -48.51 -2.53 20.23
C VAL A 282 -48.89 -1.11 20.56
N ASN A 283 -50.11 -0.70 20.21
CA ASN A 283 -50.64 0.64 20.49
C ASN A 283 -51.62 0.67 21.69
N ASN A 284 -52.20 -0.48 22.06
CA ASN A 284 -53.25 -0.53 23.08
C ASN A 284 -52.77 -1.07 24.45
N LYS A 285 -53.10 -0.34 25.53
CA LYS A 285 -52.82 -0.71 26.92
C LYS A 285 -53.50 -2.04 27.34
N SER A 286 -54.59 -2.44 26.68
CA SER A 286 -55.34 -3.66 26.98
C SER A 286 -54.60 -4.96 26.68
N PHE A 287 -53.55 -4.92 25.85
CA PHE A 287 -52.82 -6.11 25.40
C PHE A 287 -52.09 -6.86 26.53
N GLN A 288 -51.67 -6.13 27.57
CA GLN A 288 -50.89 -6.67 28.69
C GLN A 288 -51.67 -7.72 29.50
N THR A 289 -52.99 -7.57 29.61
CA THR A 289 -53.86 -8.45 30.40
C THR A 289 -54.12 -9.79 29.70
N GLU A 290 -54.20 -9.81 28.37
CA GLU A 290 -54.43 -11.04 27.60
C GLU A 290 -53.14 -11.84 27.35
N MET A 291 -51.97 -11.20 27.24
CA MET A 291 -50.68 -11.90 27.14
C MET A 291 -50.37 -12.77 28.37
N LEU A 292 -50.77 -12.32 29.56
CA LEU A 292 -50.69 -13.11 30.79
C LEU A 292 -51.51 -14.42 30.74
N HIS A 293 -52.54 -14.48 29.88
CA HIS A 293 -53.41 -15.65 29.71
C HIS A 293 -52.91 -16.67 28.67
N VAL A 294 -52.09 -16.25 27.69
CA VAL A 294 -51.61 -17.14 26.60
C VAL A 294 -50.41 -18.00 27.01
N GLY A 295 -49.71 -17.63 28.09
CA GLY A 295 -48.59 -18.39 28.65
C GLY A 295 -47.29 -18.28 27.83
N GLN A 296 -46.16 -18.09 28.52
CA GLN A 296 -44.83 -17.89 27.92
C GLN A 296 -44.32 -19.06 27.04
N ASN A 297 -44.93 -20.25 27.13
CA ASN A 297 -44.45 -21.46 26.45
C ASN A 297 -44.92 -21.61 24.98
N ASN A 298 -45.73 -20.68 24.44
CA ASN A 298 -46.28 -20.75 23.07
C ASN A 298 -46.16 -19.41 22.31
N CYS A 299 -45.15 -18.59 22.61
CA CYS A 299 -44.96 -17.30 21.95
C CYS A 299 -44.29 -17.48 20.57
N PHE A 300 -45.04 -17.24 19.49
CA PHE A 300 -44.57 -17.35 18.10
C PHE A 300 -43.86 -16.09 17.57
N PHE A 301 -43.57 -15.10 18.43
CA PHE A 301 -42.91 -13.83 18.06
C PHE A 301 -41.63 -13.65 18.89
N ASP A 302 -40.69 -12.82 18.41
CA ASP A 302 -39.37 -12.68 19.02
C ASP A 302 -39.27 -11.54 20.05
N LYS A 303 -39.96 -10.42 19.81
CA LYS A 303 -39.97 -9.27 20.73
C LYS A 303 -41.21 -8.40 20.57
N ILE A 304 -41.55 -7.65 21.61
CA ILE A 304 -42.68 -6.69 21.62
C ILE A 304 -42.11 -5.29 21.80
N PHE A 305 -42.68 -4.30 21.14
CA PHE A 305 -42.38 -2.89 21.34
C PHE A 305 -43.71 -2.13 21.53
N TYR A 306 -43.66 -1.03 22.26
CA TYR A 306 -44.84 -0.20 22.51
C TYR A 306 -44.76 1.08 21.67
N TRP A 307 -45.84 1.40 20.96
CA TRP A 307 -45.96 2.66 20.23
C TRP A 307 -46.35 3.78 21.18
N ASN A 308 -45.42 4.70 21.43
CA ASN A 308 -45.62 5.89 22.28
C ASN A 308 -45.91 7.17 21.48
N GLY A 309 -46.13 7.06 20.16
CA GLY A 309 -46.24 8.21 19.25
C GLY A 309 -44.90 8.73 18.73
N GLU A 310 -43.77 8.10 19.07
CA GLU A 310 -42.44 8.52 18.64
C GLU A 310 -41.86 7.57 17.57
N PRO A 311 -41.60 8.04 16.34
CA PRO A 311 -41.06 7.19 15.26
C PRO A 311 -39.68 6.58 15.56
N SER A 312 -38.91 7.13 16.49
CA SER A 312 -37.57 6.66 16.89
C SER A 312 -37.57 5.22 17.42
N VAL A 313 -38.73 4.69 17.86
CA VAL A 313 -38.87 3.28 18.24
C VAL A 313 -38.56 2.32 17.09
N PHE A 314 -38.90 2.66 15.84
CA PHE A 314 -38.57 1.84 14.68
C PHE A 314 -37.05 1.76 14.45
N PHE A 315 -36.36 2.89 14.64
CA PHE A 315 -34.90 2.93 14.60
C PHE A 315 -34.29 2.03 15.67
N ALA A 316 -34.80 2.10 16.90
CA ALA A 316 -34.36 1.24 17.99
C ALA A 316 -34.60 -0.26 17.73
N MET A 317 -35.74 -0.63 17.11
CA MET A 317 -36.04 -2.02 16.72
C MET A 317 -35.01 -2.56 15.72
N VAL A 318 -34.70 -1.78 14.69
CA VAL A 318 -33.68 -2.14 13.69
C VAL A 318 -32.32 -2.28 14.35
N LYS A 319 -31.89 -1.30 15.15
CA LYS A 319 -30.57 -1.33 15.79
C LYS A 319 -30.45 -2.43 16.83
N HIS A 320 -31.52 -2.73 17.56
CA HIS A 320 -31.56 -3.86 18.49
C HIS A 320 -31.30 -5.19 17.77
N LEU A 321 -31.91 -5.41 16.60
CA LEU A 321 -31.63 -6.61 15.81
C LEU A 321 -30.18 -6.61 15.26
N GLU A 322 -29.74 -5.49 14.68
CA GLU A 322 -28.37 -5.37 14.15
C GLU A 322 -27.31 -5.62 15.22
N ASP A 323 -27.44 -5.03 16.39
CA ASP A 323 -26.46 -5.16 17.47
C ASP A 323 -26.46 -6.58 18.04
N LYS A 324 -27.63 -7.22 18.19
CA LYS A 324 -27.73 -8.61 18.63
C LYS A 324 -27.04 -9.58 17.66
N VAL A 325 -27.24 -9.43 16.36
CA VAL A 325 -26.68 -10.34 15.33
C VAL A 325 -25.18 -10.11 15.13
N ASN A 326 -24.71 -8.86 15.18
CA ASN A 326 -23.30 -8.54 14.91
C ASN A 326 -22.39 -8.66 16.13
N LEU A 327 -22.94 -8.88 17.32
CA LEU A 327 -22.20 -8.80 18.58
C LEU A 327 -20.93 -9.65 18.60
N ASP A 328 -21.04 -10.93 18.25
CA ASP A 328 -19.91 -11.87 18.26
C ASP A 328 -18.82 -11.48 17.26
N ASN A 329 -19.19 -10.94 16.10
CA ASN A 329 -18.21 -10.46 15.11
C ASN A 329 -17.47 -9.23 15.63
N ASP A 330 -18.23 -8.25 16.12
CA ASP A 330 -17.71 -6.93 16.45
C ASP A 330 -16.84 -6.95 17.72
N THR A 331 -17.17 -7.76 18.72
CA THR A 331 -16.33 -7.96 19.92
C THR A 331 -15.01 -8.66 19.56
N ASN A 332 -15.04 -9.71 18.75
CA ASN A 332 -13.84 -10.46 18.36
C ASN A 332 -12.92 -9.67 17.42
N LEU A 333 -13.48 -8.94 16.44
CA LEU A 333 -12.68 -8.19 15.47
C LEU A 333 -12.08 -6.91 16.04
N ALA A 334 -12.81 -6.18 16.89
CA ALA A 334 -12.40 -4.83 17.27
C ALA A 334 -12.62 -4.48 18.75
N LEU A 335 -12.87 -5.47 19.62
CA LEU A 335 -13.11 -5.26 21.05
C LEU A 335 -14.26 -4.27 21.31
N VAL A 336 -15.29 -4.29 20.46
CA VAL A 336 -16.45 -3.39 20.60
C VAL A 336 -17.12 -3.66 21.95
N ARG A 337 -17.40 -2.58 22.69
CA ARG A 337 -17.91 -2.64 24.05
C ARG A 337 -19.43 -2.77 24.10
N ILE A 338 -19.96 -3.21 25.25
CA ILE A 338 -21.38 -3.56 25.42
C ILE A 338 -22.02 -2.78 26.56
N ILE A 339 -23.16 -2.15 26.30
CA ILE A 339 -24.08 -1.61 27.30
C ILE A 339 -25.21 -2.62 27.46
N LEU A 340 -25.36 -3.19 28.66
CA LEU A 340 -26.43 -4.13 28.97
C LEU A 340 -27.59 -3.42 29.66
N LEU A 341 -28.77 -3.44 29.05
CA LEU A 341 -30.03 -2.99 29.61
C LEU A 341 -30.85 -4.21 30.06
N VAL A 342 -31.23 -4.27 31.33
CA VAL A 342 -32.10 -5.30 31.89
C VAL A 342 -33.44 -4.67 32.24
N GLU A 343 -34.45 -4.96 31.42
CA GLU A 343 -35.81 -4.42 31.52
C GLU A 343 -36.79 -5.41 30.89
N ASP A 344 -37.81 -5.80 31.67
CA ASP A 344 -38.82 -6.76 31.26
C ASP A 344 -40.09 -6.09 30.71
N ASP A 345 -40.38 -4.84 31.09
CA ASP A 345 -41.57 -4.13 30.63
C ASP A 345 -41.37 -3.47 29.24
N PRO A 346 -42.17 -3.87 28.22
CA PRO A 346 -42.09 -3.31 26.87
C PRO A 346 -42.24 -1.80 26.78
N ARG A 347 -42.98 -1.18 27.69
CA ARG A 347 -43.19 0.28 27.68
C ARG A 347 -41.92 1.02 28.03
N TYR A 348 -41.15 0.49 28.98
CA TYR A 348 -39.92 1.12 29.44
C TYR A 348 -38.81 0.91 28.42
N TYR A 349 -38.50 -0.31 28.00
CA TYR A 349 -37.39 -0.49 27.04
C TYR A 349 -37.68 0.12 25.66
N SER A 350 -38.95 0.25 25.25
CA SER A 350 -39.30 0.98 24.02
C SER A 350 -39.02 2.48 24.11
N ARG A 351 -38.95 3.04 25.32
CA ARG A 351 -38.53 4.43 25.59
C ARG A 351 -37.02 4.55 25.80
N TYR A 352 -36.40 3.59 26.49
CA TYR A 352 -34.96 3.64 26.80
C TYR A 352 -34.07 3.35 25.59
N LEU A 353 -34.42 2.38 24.74
CA LEU A 353 -33.56 2.01 23.62
C LEU A 353 -33.32 3.18 22.64
N PRO A 354 -34.35 3.91 22.14
CA PRO A 354 -34.12 5.08 21.29
C PRO A 354 -33.21 6.13 21.95
N LEU A 355 -33.44 6.39 23.25
CA LEU A 355 -32.63 7.32 24.02
C LEU A 355 -31.16 6.88 24.10
N LEU A 356 -30.90 5.61 24.43
CA LEU A 356 -29.53 5.10 24.55
C LEU A 356 -28.82 5.11 23.18
N TYR A 357 -29.50 4.70 22.10
CA TYR A 357 -28.92 4.74 20.76
C TYR A 357 -28.56 6.16 20.33
N SER A 358 -29.45 7.14 20.55
CA SER A 358 -29.16 8.54 20.20
C SER A 358 -27.95 9.08 20.97
N ILE A 359 -27.84 8.83 22.27
CA ILE A 359 -26.70 9.27 23.09
C ILE A 359 -25.40 8.63 22.60
N VAL A 360 -25.37 7.31 22.40
CA VAL A 360 -24.15 6.58 21.98
C VAL A 360 -23.68 7.03 20.61
N MET A 361 -24.59 7.21 19.65
CA MET A 361 -24.24 7.63 18.30
C MET A 361 -23.77 9.09 18.25
N GLU A 362 -24.45 10.02 18.93
CA GLU A 362 -24.07 11.43 18.99
C GLU A 362 -22.65 11.59 19.56
N GLN A 363 -22.34 10.86 20.62
CA GLN A 363 -21.01 10.90 21.24
C GLN A 363 -19.92 10.29 20.37
N THR A 364 -20.21 9.19 19.68
CA THR A 364 -19.25 8.56 18.75
C THR A 364 -18.93 9.51 17.59
N LYS A 365 -19.93 10.22 17.06
CA LYS A 365 -19.77 11.17 15.95
C LYS A 365 -18.83 12.33 16.31
N ARG A 366 -18.99 12.93 17.49
CA ARG A 366 -18.15 14.06 17.95
C ARG A 366 -16.66 13.72 17.95
N ILE A 367 -16.28 12.50 18.30
CA ILE A 367 -14.88 12.04 18.32
C ILE A 367 -14.29 11.95 16.90
N ILE A 368 -15.12 11.51 15.95
CA ILE A 368 -14.71 11.25 14.57
C ILE A 368 -14.49 12.57 13.81
N ASP A 369 -15.35 13.56 14.02
CA ASP A 369 -15.27 14.87 13.38
C ASP A 369 -14.03 15.67 13.82
N ASP A 370 -13.53 15.46 15.04
CA ASP A 370 -12.34 16.15 15.57
C ASP A 370 -11.00 15.62 14.99
N VAL A 371 -10.99 14.48 14.29
CA VAL A 371 -9.75 13.73 13.99
C VAL A 371 -9.49 13.51 12.49
N THR A 372 -10.52 13.48 11.64
CA THR A 372 -10.38 12.98 10.26
C THR A 372 -11.10 13.84 9.22
N THR A 373 -10.42 14.14 8.11
CA THR A 373 -10.96 14.93 6.97
C THR A 373 -11.69 14.09 5.92
N ASP A 374 -11.55 12.75 5.94
CA ASP A 374 -12.18 11.83 4.99
C ASP A 374 -13.58 11.39 5.45
N GLU A 375 -14.63 11.90 4.80
CA GLU A 375 -16.03 11.60 5.10
C GLU A 375 -16.40 10.11 5.01
N LEU A 376 -15.82 9.33 4.08
CA LEU A 376 -16.11 7.89 3.98
C LEU A 376 -15.54 7.14 5.18
N TYR A 377 -14.34 7.52 5.61
CA TYR A 377 -13.71 6.90 6.76
C TYR A 377 -14.44 7.23 8.07
N LYS A 378 -15.05 8.42 8.17
CA LYS A 378 -15.91 8.79 9.30
C LYS A 378 -17.09 7.82 9.48
N ILE A 379 -17.76 7.47 8.38
CA ILE A 379 -18.91 6.54 8.40
C ILE A 379 -18.49 5.15 8.88
N LEU A 380 -17.30 4.69 8.48
CA LEU A 380 -16.77 3.39 8.91
C LEU A 380 -16.48 3.37 10.43
N LYS A 381 -15.89 4.44 10.97
CA LYS A 381 -15.60 4.54 12.41
C LYS A 381 -16.87 4.49 13.29
N LEU A 382 -18.01 4.99 12.82
CA LEU A 382 -19.30 4.91 13.56
C LEU A 382 -19.77 3.47 13.82
N ARG A 383 -19.27 2.49 13.06
CA ARG A 383 -19.57 1.06 13.27
C ARG A 383 -18.93 0.52 14.55
N GLY A 384 -17.84 1.13 15.01
CA GLY A 384 -17.14 0.80 16.25
C GLY A 384 -17.81 1.33 17.52
N ARG A 385 -18.99 1.97 17.44
CA ARG A 385 -19.74 2.41 18.63
C ARG A 385 -20.06 1.21 19.56
N PRO A 386 -20.17 1.42 20.88
CA PRO A 386 -20.67 0.40 21.79
C PRO A 386 -22.03 -0.16 21.36
N LYS A 387 -22.20 -1.48 21.49
CA LYS A 387 -23.47 -2.17 21.22
C LYS A 387 -24.38 -2.12 22.43
N ILE A 388 -25.68 -2.06 22.19
CA ILE A 388 -26.67 -2.08 23.26
C ILE A 388 -27.43 -3.41 23.20
N LEU A 389 -27.42 -4.15 24.31
CA LEU A 389 -28.16 -5.41 24.45
C LEU A 389 -29.28 -5.25 25.46
N LEU A 390 -30.42 -5.85 25.18
CA LEU A 390 -31.57 -5.90 26.06
C LEU A 390 -31.75 -7.33 26.57
N ALA A 391 -31.82 -7.49 27.89
CA ALA A 391 -32.24 -8.72 28.56
C ALA A 391 -33.56 -8.48 29.30
N SER A 392 -34.48 -9.44 29.26
CA SER A 392 -35.78 -9.33 29.93
C SER A 392 -35.93 -10.27 31.12
N SER A 393 -34.92 -11.07 31.43
CA SER A 393 -34.91 -11.98 32.58
C SER A 393 -33.53 -12.03 33.23
N TYR A 394 -33.48 -12.50 34.48
CA TYR A 394 -32.23 -12.73 35.19
C TYR A 394 -31.33 -13.71 34.46
N GLU A 395 -31.90 -14.79 33.92
CA GLU A 395 -31.17 -15.84 33.22
C GLU A 395 -30.54 -15.32 31.91
N GLU A 396 -31.28 -14.52 31.14
CA GLU A 396 -30.76 -13.90 29.91
C GLU A 396 -29.64 -12.89 30.23
N ALA A 397 -29.82 -12.06 31.26
CA ALA A 397 -28.81 -11.10 31.70
C ALA A 397 -27.52 -11.81 32.14
N GLU A 398 -27.63 -12.85 32.96
CA GLU A 398 -26.48 -13.62 33.45
C GLU A 398 -25.76 -14.39 32.32
N SER A 399 -26.50 -14.88 31.33
CA SER A 399 -25.93 -15.51 30.14
C SER A 399 -25.11 -14.51 29.31
N ILE A 400 -25.61 -13.29 29.10
CA ILE A 400 -24.89 -12.24 28.37
C ILE A 400 -23.64 -11.82 29.15
N ILE A 401 -23.78 -11.59 30.46
CA ILE A 401 -22.68 -11.20 31.33
C ILE A 401 -21.58 -12.26 31.30
N SER A 402 -21.93 -13.54 31.42
CA SER A 402 -20.94 -14.63 31.46
C SER A 402 -20.22 -14.82 30.12
N LYS A 403 -20.90 -14.57 28.99
CA LYS A 403 -20.30 -14.71 27.66
C LYS A 403 -19.41 -13.52 27.28
N TYR A 404 -19.75 -12.31 27.75
CA TYR A 404 -19.08 -11.07 27.31
C TYR A 404 -18.53 -10.21 28.45
N GLU A 405 -18.16 -10.84 29.56
CA GLU A 405 -17.70 -10.18 30.79
C GLU A 405 -16.62 -9.11 30.53
N GLU A 406 -15.63 -9.45 29.70
CA GLU A 406 -14.49 -8.57 29.36
C GLU A 406 -14.88 -7.36 28.50
N PHE A 407 -16.05 -7.38 27.85
CA PHE A 407 -16.53 -6.34 26.93
C PHE A 407 -17.60 -5.43 27.55
N LEU A 408 -18.08 -5.75 28.76
CA LEU A 408 -19.08 -4.96 29.46
C LEU A 408 -18.56 -3.57 29.82
N LEU A 409 -19.34 -2.56 29.45
CA LEU A 409 -19.05 -1.15 29.64
C LEU A 409 -19.87 -0.57 30.78
N CYS A 410 -21.17 -0.88 30.81
CA CYS A 410 -22.04 -0.61 31.94
C CYS A 410 -23.24 -1.54 31.97
N LEU A 411 -23.84 -1.65 33.15
CA LEU A 411 -25.13 -2.32 33.37
C LEU A 411 -26.18 -1.28 33.75
N ILE A 412 -27.34 -1.32 33.10
CA ILE A 412 -28.54 -0.59 33.48
C ILE A 412 -29.60 -1.64 33.80
N THR A 413 -30.10 -1.69 35.02
CA THR A 413 -31.05 -2.73 35.44
C THR A 413 -32.23 -2.15 36.20
N ASP A 414 -33.43 -2.68 35.94
CA ASP A 414 -34.55 -2.53 36.86
C ASP A 414 -34.30 -3.32 38.15
N VAL A 415 -35.05 -3.03 39.21
CA VAL A 415 -35.02 -3.76 40.49
C VAL A 415 -35.86 -5.03 40.43
N LYS A 416 -37.04 -4.96 39.81
CA LYS A 416 -38.06 -6.02 39.84
C LYS A 416 -38.30 -6.57 38.43
N PHE A 417 -37.87 -7.80 38.20
CA PHE A 417 -38.11 -8.53 36.94
C PHE A 417 -38.10 -10.04 37.17
N GLU A 418 -38.34 -10.83 36.13
CA GLU A 418 -38.45 -12.28 36.21
C GLU A 418 -37.11 -12.99 36.52
N ARG A 419 -37.18 -13.97 37.43
CA ARG A 419 -36.12 -14.92 37.75
C ARG A 419 -36.72 -16.31 37.88
N LYS A 420 -36.22 -17.29 37.12
CA LYS A 420 -36.77 -18.65 37.03
C LYS A 420 -38.27 -18.69 36.72
N GLY A 421 -38.73 -17.80 35.82
CA GLY A 421 -40.13 -17.68 35.40
C GLY A 421 -41.08 -17.12 36.47
N LYS A 422 -40.56 -16.47 37.53
CA LYS A 422 -41.37 -15.77 38.54
C LYS A 422 -40.84 -14.36 38.76
N ILE A 423 -41.74 -13.39 38.89
CA ILE A 423 -41.38 -12.00 39.21
C ILE A 423 -40.70 -11.96 40.59
N CYS A 424 -39.46 -11.46 40.63
CA CYS A 424 -38.67 -11.35 41.84
C CYS A 424 -38.43 -9.86 42.19
N PRO A 425 -38.91 -9.36 43.36
CA PRO A 425 -38.76 -7.96 43.74
C PRO A 425 -37.32 -7.50 43.95
N THR A 426 -36.35 -8.42 44.09
CA THR A 426 -34.95 -8.10 44.37
C THR A 426 -34.01 -8.57 43.26
N ALA A 427 -34.54 -8.96 42.10
CA ALA A 427 -33.76 -9.54 41.00
C ALA A 427 -32.60 -8.66 40.57
N GLY A 428 -32.83 -7.35 40.39
CA GLY A 428 -31.80 -6.40 40.01
C GLY A 428 -30.70 -6.25 41.05
N PHE A 429 -31.07 -6.18 42.33
CA PHE A 429 -30.08 -6.12 43.41
C PHE A 429 -29.23 -7.39 43.49
N ASP A 430 -29.83 -8.57 43.28
CA ASP A 430 -29.11 -9.83 43.28
C ASP A 430 -28.17 -9.95 42.08
N LEU A 431 -28.58 -9.43 40.91
CA LEU A 431 -27.75 -9.37 39.71
C LEU A 431 -26.53 -8.47 39.96
N VAL A 432 -26.76 -7.27 40.51
CA VAL A 432 -25.70 -6.32 40.85
C VAL A 432 -24.74 -6.89 41.89
N LYS A 433 -25.24 -7.58 42.93
CA LYS A 433 -24.39 -8.27 43.93
C LYS A 433 -23.51 -9.33 43.27
N SER A 434 -24.10 -10.19 42.43
CA SER A 434 -23.36 -11.22 41.67
C SER A 434 -22.27 -10.59 40.80
N LEU A 435 -22.62 -9.53 40.06
CA LEU A 435 -21.70 -8.84 39.17
C LEU A 435 -20.58 -8.13 39.92
N ARG A 436 -20.87 -7.47 41.05
CA ARG A 436 -19.88 -6.79 41.90
C ARG A 436 -18.84 -7.73 42.51
N CYS A 437 -19.19 -9.00 42.72
CA CYS A 437 -18.23 -10.02 43.16
C CYS A 437 -17.17 -10.32 42.10
N ARG A 438 -17.53 -10.22 40.82
CA ARG A 438 -16.64 -10.44 39.67
C ARG A 438 -15.95 -9.14 39.21
N MET A 439 -16.72 -8.07 39.05
CA MET A 439 -16.31 -6.77 38.54
C MET A 439 -16.62 -5.64 39.56
N LYS A 440 -15.65 -5.33 40.41
CA LYS A 440 -15.83 -4.36 41.51
C LYS A 440 -16.13 -2.94 41.03
N ASP A 441 -15.56 -2.54 39.89
CA ASP A 441 -15.56 -1.14 39.43
C ASP A 441 -16.46 -0.86 38.21
N LEU A 442 -17.24 -1.85 37.75
CA LEU A 442 -18.15 -1.66 36.61
C LEU A 442 -19.17 -0.53 36.90
N PRO A 443 -19.40 0.43 36.01
CA PRO A 443 -20.48 1.41 36.17
C PRO A 443 -21.86 0.72 36.11
N ILE A 444 -22.72 0.98 37.10
CA ILE A 444 -24.05 0.37 37.20
C ILE A 444 -25.09 1.45 37.51
N ILE A 445 -26.16 1.48 36.71
CA ILE A 445 -27.40 2.19 37.02
C ILE A 445 -28.44 1.18 37.50
N ILE A 446 -29.02 1.45 38.67
CA ILE A 446 -30.23 0.78 39.15
C ILE A 446 -31.39 1.75 38.97
N GLN A 447 -32.42 1.30 38.26
CA GLN A 447 -33.62 2.07 37.99
C GLN A 447 -34.79 1.50 38.77
N SER A 448 -35.62 2.35 39.35
CA SER A 448 -36.87 1.94 39.99
C SER A 448 -37.87 3.09 40.00
N SER A 449 -39.15 2.77 40.01
CA SER A 449 -40.22 3.74 40.28
C SER A 449 -40.41 4.01 41.77
N ASP A 450 -39.77 3.21 42.63
CA ASP A 450 -39.85 3.31 44.09
C ASP A 450 -38.52 3.84 44.65
N ILE A 451 -38.59 5.06 45.20
CA ILE A 451 -37.47 5.86 45.70
C ILE A 451 -36.78 5.18 46.90
N GLU A 452 -37.46 4.31 47.66
CA GLU A 452 -36.87 3.60 48.80
C GLU A 452 -35.69 2.70 48.37
N ASN A 453 -35.69 2.26 47.11
CA ASN A 453 -34.61 1.47 46.52
C ASN A 453 -33.28 2.24 46.38
N SER A 454 -33.30 3.58 46.48
CA SER A 454 -32.10 4.42 46.40
C SER A 454 -31.08 4.11 47.50
N GLU A 455 -31.54 3.80 48.72
CA GLU A 455 -30.65 3.46 49.83
C GLU A 455 -29.89 2.16 49.56
N GLN A 456 -30.59 1.18 48.96
CA GLN A 456 -29.99 -0.10 48.61
C GLN A 456 -29.05 -0.01 47.41
N ALA A 457 -29.37 0.83 46.42
CA ALA A 457 -28.46 1.15 45.32
C ALA A 457 -27.18 1.82 45.82
N PHE A 458 -27.29 2.75 46.78
CA PHE A 458 -26.13 3.39 47.43
C PHE A 458 -25.25 2.36 48.16
N LYS A 459 -25.85 1.43 48.92
CA LYS A 459 -25.12 0.32 49.57
C LYS A 459 -24.35 -0.56 48.58
N LEU A 460 -24.87 -0.71 47.36
CA LEU A 460 -24.23 -1.47 46.26
C LEU A 460 -23.25 -0.63 45.42
N LYS A 461 -22.95 0.60 45.83
CA LYS A 461 -22.11 1.55 45.08
C LYS A 461 -22.56 1.67 43.62
N SER A 462 -23.86 1.86 43.43
CA SER A 462 -24.49 1.98 42.11
C SER A 462 -25.27 3.30 42.05
N THR A 463 -25.37 3.89 40.87
CA THR A 463 -26.15 5.11 40.66
C THR A 463 -27.63 4.74 40.63
N PHE A 464 -28.45 5.43 41.42
CA PHE A 464 -29.90 5.27 41.39
C PHE A 464 -30.51 6.30 40.44
N ILE A 465 -31.48 5.87 39.63
CA ILE A 465 -32.27 6.74 38.77
C ILE A 465 -33.76 6.42 38.96
N ASP A 466 -34.55 7.45 39.26
CA ASP A 466 -36.01 7.32 39.38
C ASP A 466 -36.66 7.27 37.98
N LYS A 467 -37.43 6.21 37.71
CA LYS A 467 -38.17 6.04 36.44
C LYS A 467 -39.21 7.15 36.21
N ASN A 468 -39.65 7.82 37.28
CA ASN A 468 -40.62 8.93 37.23
C ASN A 468 -39.96 10.31 37.15
N SER A 469 -38.61 10.39 37.15
CA SER A 469 -37.89 11.66 37.06
C SER A 469 -38.24 12.43 35.77
N GLU A 470 -38.55 13.71 35.92
CA GLU A 470 -38.72 14.64 34.78
C GLU A 470 -37.39 14.85 34.02
N THR A 471 -36.24 14.60 34.67
CA THR A 471 -34.89 14.78 34.13
C THR A 471 -34.18 13.48 33.76
N LEU A 472 -34.90 12.36 33.69
CA LEU A 472 -34.39 11.01 33.39
C LEU A 472 -33.39 10.99 32.21
N THR A 473 -33.76 11.64 31.10
CA THR A 473 -32.94 11.74 29.88
C THR A 473 -31.58 12.40 30.14
N THR A 474 -31.57 13.48 30.90
CA THR A 474 -30.35 14.25 31.22
C THR A 474 -29.45 13.48 32.18
N GLU A 475 -30.04 12.75 33.14
CA GLU A 475 -29.31 11.93 34.11
C GLU A 475 -28.58 10.77 33.41
N ILE A 476 -29.26 10.03 32.54
CA ILE A 476 -28.66 8.95 31.75
C ILE A 476 -27.59 9.50 30.82
N ARG A 477 -27.87 10.61 30.12
CA ARG A 477 -26.89 11.27 29.25
C ARG A 477 -25.63 11.66 30.01
N SER A 478 -25.78 12.20 31.22
CA SER A 478 -24.64 12.61 32.06
C SER A 478 -23.85 11.40 32.55
N PHE A 479 -24.52 10.33 32.99
CA PHE A 479 -23.87 9.08 33.38
C PHE A 479 -23.09 8.47 32.22
N ILE A 480 -23.74 8.31 31.06
CA ILE A 480 -23.13 7.75 29.86
C ILE A 480 -21.95 8.63 29.41
N SER A 481 -22.08 9.95 29.40
CA SER A 481 -20.98 10.84 29.01
C SER A 481 -19.79 10.76 29.97
N TYR A 482 -20.04 10.60 31.27
CA TYR A 482 -19.00 10.50 32.29
C TYR A 482 -18.21 9.18 32.19
N TYR A 483 -18.90 8.05 32.00
CA TYR A 483 -18.28 6.73 32.01
C TYR A 483 -17.80 6.25 30.63
N LEU A 484 -18.38 6.74 29.54
CA LEU A 484 -17.94 6.37 28.19
C LEU A 484 -16.71 7.13 27.71
N GLY A 485 -16.29 8.19 28.40
CA GLY A 485 -15.04 8.91 28.09
C GLY A 485 -14.99 9.49 26.68
N PHE A 486 -16.14 9.78 26.09
CA PHE A 486 -16.25 10.24 24.71
C PHE A 486 -15.91 11.74 24.61
N GLY A 487 -14.83 12.05 23.89
CA GLY A 487 -14.30 13.41 23.71
C GLY A 487 -12.78 13.48 23.86
N ASN A 488 -12.28 14.60 24.39
CA ASN A 488 -10.88 14.72 24.78
C ASN A 488 -10.58 13.76 25.95
N PHE A 489 -9.39 13.19 26.01
CA PHE A 489 -8.99 12.39 27.16
C PHE A 489 -8.74 13.30 28.35
N THR A 490 -9.63 13.28 29.33
CA THR A 490 -9.44 14.03 30.57
C THR A 490 -8.78 13.15 31.61
N TYR A 491 -7.54 13.48 31.96
CA TYR A 491 -6.84 12.88 33.09
C TYR A 491 -7.50 13.34 34.38
N ARG A 492 -7.91 12.40 35.22
CA ARG A 492 -8.63 12.64 36.48
C ARG A 492 -8.00 11.89 37.65
N THR A 493 -8.15 12.43 38.84
CA THR A 493 -7.90 11.67 40.08
C THR A 493 -9.07 10.71 40.37
N PRO A 494 -8.89 9.70 41.24
CA PRO A 494 -9.99 8.85 41.70
C PRO A 494 -11.20 9.62 42.26
N ASP A 495 -10.96 10.81 42.81
CA ASP A 495 -12.00 11.70 43.36
C ASP A 495 -12.72 12.54 42.29
N GLY A 496 -12.36 12.37 41.01
CA GLY A 496 -13.01 13.01 39.86
C GLY A 496 -12.47 14.38 39.46
N ARG A 497 -11.45 14.91 40.15
CA ARG A 497 -10.80 16.20 39.82
C ARG A 497 -10.04 16.11 38.50
N GLU A 498 -10.25 17.07 37.61
CA GLU A 498 -9.54 17.16 36.33
C GLU A 498 -8.10 17.68 36.50
N ILE A 499 -7.15 17.02 35.84
CA ILE A 499 -5.71 17.32 35.88
C ILE A 499 -5.24 17.93 34.56
N ALA A 500 -5.58 17.29 33.45
CA ALA A 500 -5.19 17.69 32.10
C ALA A 500 -6.17 17.13 31.08
N VAL A 501 -6.21 17.73 29.89
CA VAL A 501 -7.11 17.34 28.80
C VAL A 501 -6.29 17.16 27.53
N ALA A 502 -6.32 15.95 26.96
CA ALA A 502 -5.65 15.61 25.71
C ALA A 502 -6.64 15.50 24.55
N ARG A 503 -6.47 16.33 23.52
CA ARG A 503 -7.29 16.33 22.30
C ARG A 503 -6.72 15.44 21.21
N THR A 504 -5.39 15.36 21.15
CA THR A 504 -4.63 14.60 20.15
C THR A 504 -3.82 13.49 20.82
N LEU A 505 -3.41 12.48 20.04
CA LEU A 505 -2.52 11.41 20.53
C LEU A 505 -1.17 11.98 21.02
N LYS A 506 -0.71 13.08 20.41
CA LYS A 506 0.53 13.79 20.81
C LYS A 506 0.39 14.47 22.17
N GLU A 507 -0.73 15.17 22.40
CA GLU A 507 -1.04 15.74 23.72
C GLU A 507 -1.23 14.64 24.77
N PHE A 508 -1.88 13.54 24.39
CA PHE A 508 -2.04 12.37 25.25
C PHE A 508 -0.68 11.80 25.70
N GLU A 509 0.26 11.57 24.77
CA GLU A 509 1.63 11.14 25.07
C GLU A 509 2.38 12.17 25.94
N SER A 510 2.28 13.46 25.61
CA SER A 510 2.96 14.53 26.35
C SER A 510 2.47 14.61 27.80
N HIS A 511 1.16 14.49 28.03
CA HIS A 511 0.60 14.49 29.38
C HIS A 511 0.94 13.22 30.15
N LEU A 512 0.95 12.05 29.51
CA LEU A 512 1.36 10.77 30.13
C LEU A 512 2.73 10.85 30.81
N ARG A 513 3.65 11.68 30.31
CA ARG A 513 4.97 11.89 30.92
C ARG A 513 4.91 12.58 32.29
N ASN A 514 3.88 13.39 32.54
CA ASN A 514 3.85 14.32 33.67
C ASN A 514 2.67 14.09 34.64
N ILE A 515 1.67 13.27 34.29
CA ILE A 515 0.52 13.03 35.17
C ILE A 515 0.92 12.34 36.50
N PRO A 516 0.17 12.53 37.59
CA PRO A 516 0.36 11.78 38.84
C PRO A 516 0.07 10.28 38.70
N ASP A 517 0.78 9.45 39.46
CA ASP A 517 0.64 7.98 39.44
C ASP A 517 -0.77 7.51 39.84
N GLU A 518 -1.44 8.23 40.75
CA GLU A 518 -2.82 7.95 41.15
C GLU A 518 -3.81 8.05 39.97
N SER A 519 -3.58 9.00 39.07
CA SER A 519 -4.40 9.19 37.87
C SER A 519 -4.10 8.09 36.84
N LEU A 520 -2.81 7.79 36.64
CA LEU A 520 -2.38 6.72 35.75
C LEU A 520 -3.00 5.36 36.15
N LEU A 521 -2.91 4.99 37.42
CA LEU A 521 -3.51 3.77 37.97
C LEU A 521 -5.03 3.76 37.85
N TYR A 522 -5.67 4.91 38.14
CA TYR A 522 -7.11 5.05 37.98
C TYR A 522 -7.55 4.77 36.53
N HIS A 523 -6.93 5.42 35.54
CA HIS A 523 -7.32 5.23 34.15
C HIS A 523 -6.94 3.85 33.59
N ALA A 524 -5.80 3.28 34.01
CA ALA A 524 -5.39 1.94 33.62
C ALA A 524 -6.36 0.87 34.17
N LYS A 525 -6.75 0.98 35.45
CA LYS A 525 -7.67 0.02 36.09
C LYS A 525 -9.05 -0.05 35.42
N HIS A 526 -9.51 1.07 34.88
CA HIS A 526 -10.83 1.17 34.24
C HIS A 526 -10.76 1.07 32.70
N ASN A 527 -9.62 0.67 32.12
CA ASN A 527 -9.43 0.53 30.68
C ASN A 527 -9.71 1.82 29.87
N HIS A 528 -9.60 3.00 30.49
CA HIS A 528 -9.89 4.27 29.83
C HIS A 528 -8.96 4.53 28.65
N PHE A 529 -7.70 4.08 28.72
CA PHE A 529 -6.72 4.27 27.64
C PHE A 529 -7.06 3.49 26.38
N SER A 530 -7.34 2.18 26.50
CA SER A 530 -7.71 1.35 25.34
C SER A 530 -9.04 1.79 24.75
N LEU A 531 -10.01 2.19 25.58
CA LEU A 531 -11.29 2.72 25.13
C LEU A 531 -11.13 4.00 24.31
N TRP A 532 -10.33 4.95 24.81
CA TRP A 532 -10.13 6.23 24.14
C TRP A 532 -9.38 6.10 22.81
N LEU A 533 -8.38 5.21 22.74
CA LEU A 533 -7.63 4.91 21.52
C LEU A 533 -8.51 4.20 20.48
N MET A 534 -9.32 3.25 20.90
CA MET A 534 -10.28 2.56 20.04
C MET A 534 -11.26 3.55 19.39
N ALA A 535 -11.80 4.47 20.19
CA ALA A 535 -12.74 5.48 19.70
C ALA A 535 -12.15 6.43 18.64
N ARG A 536 -10.82 6.67 18.66
CA ARG A 536 -10.12 7.48 17.65
C ARG A 536 -9.65 6.68 16.42
N GLY A 537 -9.77 5.35 16.47
CA GLY A 537 -9.36 4.46 15.39
C GLY A 537 -7.92 3.97 15.47
N GLU A 538 -7.27 4.08 16.64
CA GLU A 538 -5.95 3.49 16.90
C GLU A 538 -6.13 2.03 17.37
N ILE A 539 -6.71 1.18 16.50
CA ILE A 539 -7.21 -0.16 16.86
C ILE A 539 -6.07 -1.08 17.30
N GLN A 540 -4.93 -1.06 16.60
CA GLN A 540 -3.78 -1.91 16.93
C GLN A 540 -3.26 -1.64 18.34
N VAL A 541 -3.10 -0.37 18.70
CA VAL A 541 -2.68 0.04 20.05
C VAL A 541 -3.73 -0.38 21.07
N ALA A 542 -5.01 -0.15 20.79
CA ALA A 542 -6.10 -0.52 21.68
C ALA A 542 -6.15 -2.04 21.93
N LYS A 543 -5.88 -2.88 20.93
CA LYS A 543 -5.82 -4.34 21.06
C LYS A 543 -4.65 -4.84 21.89
N ILE A 544 -3.48 -4.18 21.79
CA ILE A 544 -2.31 -4.54 22.62
C ILE A 544 -2.57 -4.15 24.08
N LEU A 545 -3.21 -3.01 24.31
CA LEU A 545 -3.52 -2.51 25.66
C LEU A 545 -4.72 -3.20 26.31
N GLY A 546 -5.72 -3.60 25.52
CA GLY A 546 -6.98 -4.19 25.99
C GLY A 546 -6.85 -5.34 27.00
N PRO A 547 -6.03 -6.38 26.74
CA PRO A 547 -5.88 -7.53 27.64
C PRO A 547 -4.93 -7.30 28.82
N LYS A 548 -4.26 -6.13 28.91
CA LYS A 548 -3.28 -5.85 29.97
C LYS A 548 -3.96 -5.23 31.19
N SER A 549 -3.77 -5.84 32.35
CA SER A 549 -4.27 -5.35 33.64
C SER A 549 -3.18 -4.61 34.42
N VAL A 550 -3.58 -3.74 35.36
CA VAL A 550 -2.66 -3.10 36.32
C VAL A 550 -1.83 -4.13 37.10
N ILE A 551 -2.36 -5.34 37.28
CA ILE A 551 -1.70 -6.45 37.99
C ILE A 551 -0.50 -7.01 37.22
N ASP A 552 -0.45 -6.81 35.90
CA ASP A 552 0.65 -7.29 35.05
C ASP A 552 1.93 -6.46 35.19
N PHE A 553 1.88 -5.35 35.95
CA PHE A 553 2.98 -4.40 36.10
C PHE A 553 3.41 -4.28 37.57
N LYS A 554 4.71 -4.17 37.80
CA LYS A 554 5.30 -4.09 39.15
C LYS A 554 5.15 -2.70 39.76
N SER A 555 5.05 -1.66 38.94
CA SER A 555 4.90 -0.27 39.39
C SER A 555 4.13 0.61 38.40
N PRO A 556 3.56 1.75 38.85
CA PRO A 556 2.93 2.73 37.96
C PRO A 556 3.88 3.24 36.88
N GLU A 557 5.16 3.39 37.22
CA GLU A 557 6.18 3.86 36.27
C GLU A 557 6.41 2.87 35.11
N GLU A 558 6.25 1.57 35.37
CA GLU A 558 6.32 0.55 34.33
C GLU A 558 5.14 0.66 33.35
N ILE A 559 3.93 0.92 33.87
CA ILE A 559 2.73 1.20 33.05
C ILE A 559 2.96 2.44 32.18
N ARG A 560 3.49 3.52 32.78
CA ARG A 560 3.77 4.78 32.07
C ARG A 560 4.73 4.54 30.90
N ARG A 561 5.84 3.85 31.17
CA ARG A 561 6.86 3.53 30.16
C ARG A 561 6.28 2.64 29.07
N PHE A 562 5.51 1.62 29.44
CA PHE A 562 4.87 0.72 28.49
C PHE A 562 3.89 1.44 27.56
N LEU A 563 3.02 2.31 28.10
CA LEU A 563 2.10 3.12 27.31
C LEU A 563 2.84 4.04 26.33
N ILE A 564 3.85 4.77 26.81
CA ILE A 564 4.66 5.65 25.96
C ILE A 564 5.38 4.84 24.87
N GLN A 565 5.97 3.71 25.23
CA GLN A 565 6.68 2.85 24.29
C GLN A 565 5.76 2.31 23.20
N ILE A 566 4.56 1.82 23.53
CA ILE A 566 3.63 1.31 22.52
C ILE A 566 3.17 2.45 21.61
N ILE A 567 2.82 3.62 22.16
CA ILE A 567 2.39 4.77 21.35
C ILE A 567 3.51 5.21 20.41
N GLN A 568 4.74 5.28 20.90
CA GLN A 568 5.91 5.62 20.09
C GLN A 568 6.22 4.56 19.04
N GLN A 569 6.18 3.28 19.42
CA GLN A 569 6.39 2.16 18.50
C GLN A 569 5.34 2.17 17.39
N HIS A 570 4.06 2.28 17.73
CA HIS A 570 2.98 2.33 16.75
C HIS A 570 3.10 3.55 15.82
N ARG A 571 3.46 4.71 16.37
CA ARG A 571 3.72 5.92 15.58
C ARG A 571 4.92 5.74 14.64
N ASN A 572 6.01 5.16 15.13
CA ASN A 572 7.20 4.88 14.34
C ASN A 572 6.90 3.84 13.26
N GLU A 573 6.13 2.79 13.56
CA GLU A 573 5.67 1.79 12.60
C GLU A 573 4.74 2.38 11.53
N ARG A 574 3.86 3.33 11.88
CA ARG A 574 3.03 4.06 10.90
C ARG A 574 3.84 5.02 10.05
N ASN A 575 4.92 5.59 10.58
CA ASN A 575 5.75 6.56 9.88
C ASN A 575 6.84 5.92 9.02
N LYS A 576 7.30 4.71 9.39
CA LYS A 576 8.29 3.92 8.65
C LYS A 576 7.86 3.75 7.20
N GLY A 577 8.74 4.15 6.28
CA GLY A 577 8.49 4.12 4.85
C GLY A 577 7.66 5.29 4.31
N ARG A 578 7.22 6.25 5.14
CA ARG A 578 6.41 7.40 4.69
C ARG A 578 7.21 8.69 4.58
N VAL A 579 6.63 9.63 3.82
CA VAL A 579 7.00 11.04 3.84
C VAL A 579 6.23 11.73 4.96
N VAL A 580 6.93 12.29 5.93
CA VAL A 580 6.35 12.91 7.14
C VAL A 580 6.66 14.40 7.14
N ASN A 581 5.68 15.23 7.49
CA ASN A 581 5.88 16.66 7.61
C ASN A 581 6.81 17.01 8.78
N PHE A 582 7.69 18.00 8.58
CA PHE A 582 8.68 18.38 9.58
C PHE A 582 8.11 18.82 10.93
N GLU A 583 6.88 19.34 10.96
CA GLU A 583 6.22 19.88 12.17
C GLU A 583 5.92 18.78 13.22
N ASP A 584 5.95 17.52 12.80
CA ASP A 584 5.63 16.39 13.66
C ASP A 584 6.83 15.74 14.34
N ILE A 585 8.07 16.20 14.10
CA ILE A 585 9.24 15.37 14.39
C ILE A 585 10.18 15.97 15.45
N ASP A 586 10.44 15.19 16.50
CA ASP A 586 11.47 15.45 17.51
C ASP A 586 12.79 14.69 17.23
N TYR A 587 12.77 13.63 16.39
CA TYR A 587 13.92 12.76 16.08
C TYR A 587 14.01 12.38 14.59
N PHE A 588 15.20 12.43 13.99
CA PHE A 588 15.44 12.11 12.57
C PHE A 588 16.03 10.71 12.47
N GLU A 589 15.16 9.70 12.35
CA GLU A 589 15.55 8.28 12.28
C GLU A 589 15.77 7.80 10.84
N GLU A 590 16.56 6.72 10.71
CA GLU A 590 16.69 5.96 9.47
C GLU A 590 15.33 5.28 9.15
N GLY A 591 14.73 5.59 8.00
CA GLY A 591 13.48 4.97 7.54
C GLY A 591 12.26 5.88 7.38
N ASN A 592 12.39 7.17 7.68
CA ASN A 592 11.38 8.19 7.37
C ASN A 592 11.98 9.26 6.46
N ILE A 593 11.21 9.71 5.46
CA ILE A 593 11.59 10.88 4.67
C ILE A 593 10.90 12.11 5.24
N ILE A 594 11.66 13.15 5.51
CA ILE A 594 11.12 14.40 6.04
C ILE A 594 10.76 15.35 4.91
N SER A 595 9.53 15.87 4.89
CA SER A 595 9.17 17.00 4.03
C SER A 595 9.31 18.33 4.76
N LEU A 596 10.12 19.23 4.21
CA LEU A 596 10.39 20.57 4.75
C LEU A 596 9.43 21.63 4.20
N SER A 597 8.91 21.44 2.99
CA SER A 597 7.93 22.32 2.33
C SER A 597 6.86 21.49 1.61
N SER A 598 5.72 22.12 1.35
CA SER A 598 4.61 21.52 0.60
C SER A 598 4.95 21.40 -0.89
N GLY A 599 4.08 20.72 -1.64
CA GLY A 599 4.23 20.48 -3.07
C GLY A 599 4.87 19.13 -3.44
N SER A 600 5.05 18.92 -4.74
CA SER A 600 5.66 17.70 -5.28
C SER A 600 7.12 17.57 -4.85
N ILE A 601 7.57 16.34 -4.58
CA ILE A 601 8.95 15.99 -4.20
C ILE A 601 9.87 15.73 -5.41
N GLY A 602 9.38 15.91 -6.64
CA GLY A 602 10.13 15.66 -7.87
C GLY A 602 10.35 14.16 -8.16
N GLY A 603 11.01 13.85 -9.27
CA GLY A 603 11.33 12.49 -9.72
C GLY A 603 12.16 11.73 -8.71
N LYS A 604 13.38 12.22 -8.43
CA LYS A 604 14.31 11.52 -7.51
C LYS A 604 13.70 11.33 -6.13
N GLY A 605 13.02 12.36 -5.62
CA GLY A 605 12.32 12.30 -4.36
C GLY A 605 11.23 11.22 -4.33
N ARG A 606 10.47 11.04 -5.42
CA ARG A 606 9.50 9.93 -5.56
C ARG A 606 10.20 8.58 -5.58
N GLY A 607 11.29 8.44 -6.33
CA GLY A 607 12.10 7.20 -6.36
C GLY A 607 12.64 6.82 -4.98
N ILE A 608 13.20 7.78 -4.24
CA ILE A 608 13.72 7.56 -2.88
C ILE A 608 12.59 7.28 -1.89
N SER A 609 11.46 7.96 -2.00
CA SER A 609 10.25 7.66 -1.21
C SER A 609 9.74 6.25 -1.43
N PHE A 610 9.74 5.80 -2.68
CA PHE A 610 9.38 4.45 -3.04
C PHE A 610 10.38 3.42 -2.49
N ILE A 611 11.69 3.67 -2.60
CA ILE A 611 12.74 2.83 -1.99
C ILE A 611 12.52 2.70 -0.48
N ASN A 612 12.31 3.84 0.19
CA ASN A 612 12.11 3.88 1.64
C ASN A 612 10.83 3.14 2.04
N SER A 613 9.75 3.30 1.26
CA SER A 613 8.54 2.49 1.43
C SER A 613 8.84 1.01 1.28
N LEU A 614 9.57 0.60 0.24
CA LEU A 614 9.88 -0.79 -0.04
C LEU A 614 10.75 -1.41 1.07
N ILE A 615 11.89 -0.79 1.41
CA ILE A 615 12.83 -1.31 2.41
C ILE A 615 12.18 -1.46 3.80
N TYR A 616 11.36 -0.51 4.24
CA TYR A 616 10.77 -0.54 5.59
C TYR A 616 9.36 -1.12 5.66
N SER A 617 8.74 -1.41 4.51
CA SER A 617 7.50 -2.20 4.45
C SER A 617 7.77 -3.70 4.48
N PHE A 618 8.97 -4.15 4.08
CA PHE A 618 9.32 -5.57 4.01
C PHE A 618 10.44 -5.93 4.97
N ASP A 619 10.29 -7.06 5.66
CA ASP A 619 11.33 -7.58 6.53
C ASP A 619 12.42 -8.28 5.70
N PHE A 620 13.34 -7.47 5.17
CA PHE A 620 14.49 -7.94 4.40
C PHE A 620 15.59 -8.57 5.26
N SER A 621 15.52 -8.42 6.59
CA SER A 621 16.54 -8.89 7.53
C SER A 621 16.79 -10.40 7.45
N LYS A 622 15.76 -11.18 7.06
CA LYS A 622 15.82 -12.63 6.90
C LYS A 622 16.33 -13.08 5.53
N SER A 623 16.29 -12.22 4.52
CA SER A 623 16.66 -12.57 3.13
C SER A 623 18.14 -12.34 2.81
N PHE A 624 18.79 -11.44 3.54
CA PHE A 624 20.17 -11.02 3.31
C PHE A 624 20.99 -11.34 4.57
N GLY A 625 21.81 -12.40 4.55
CA GLY A 625 22.53 -12.92 5.72
C GLY A 625 23.34 -11.86 6.50
N ASN A 626 24.62 -11.67 6.15
CA ASN A 626 25.54 -10.74 6.84
C ASN A 626 25.47 -9.29 6.31
N ILE A 627 24.35 -8.88 5.71
CA ILE A 627 24.16 -7.52 5.16
C ILE A 627 22.87 -6.91 5.72
N ASN A 628 22.98 -5.69 6.24
CA ASN A 628 21.84 -4.86 6.63
C ASN A 628 21.49 -3.88 5.51
N LEU A 629 20.28 -4.01 4.99
CA LEU A 629 19.74 -3.11 3.97
C LEU A 629 19.21 -1.82 4.63
N LYS A 630 19.70 -0.66 4.18
CA LYS A 630 19.37 0.65 4.74
C LYS A 630 19.13 1.69 3.65
N THR A 631 18.50 2.80 4.03
CA THR A 631 18.50 4.04 3.25
C THR A 631 19.17 5.15 4.05
N PRO A 632 19.87 6.10 3.42
CA PRO A 632 20.41 7.25 4.13
C PRO A 632 19.27 8.13 4.65
N ARG A 633 19.51 8.86 5.75
CA ARG A 633 18.54 9.83 6.24
C ARG A 633 18.32 10.91 5.19
N THR A 634 17.06 11.15 4.86
CA THR A 634 16.66 11.97 3.72
C THR A 634 15.59 12.97 4.12
N ALA A 635 15.77 14.23 3.71
CA ALA A 635 14.79 15.29 3.78
C ALA A 635 14.55 15.87 2.37
N VAL A 636 13.36 16.40 2.12
CA VAL A 636 12.98 16.93 0.81
C VAL A 636 12.38 18.33 0.96
N ILE A 637 12.74 19.22 0.04
CA ILE A 637 12.12 20.52 -0.18
C ILE A 637 11.24 20.37 -1.43
N GLY A 638 9.94 20.45 -1.26
CA GLY A 638 8.96 20.39 -2.34
C GLY A 638 8.99 21.61 -3.26
N VAL A 639 8.47 21.42 -4.47
CA VAL A 639 8.48 22.38 -5.59
C VAL A 639 7.88 23.76 -5.26
N GLU A 640 6.94 23.87 -4.33
CA GLU A 640 6.31 25.16 -3.99
C GLU A 640 7.34 26.19 -3.48
N GLU A 641 8.42 25.74 -2.82
CA GLU A 641 9.48 26.65 -2.41
C GLU A 641 10.26 27.18 -3.63
N PHE A 642 10.51 26.37 -4.65
CA PHE A 642 11.17 26.81 -5.88
C PHE A 642 10.36 27.90 -6.59
N GLU A 643 9.05 27.68 -6.77
CA GLU A 643 8.16 28.67 -7.38
C GLU A 643 8.14 29.97 -6.57
N SER A 644 7.97 29.85 -5.25
CA SER A 644 7.98 30.98 -4.33
C SER A 644 9.31 31.73 -4.34
N PHE A 645 10.42 31.01 -4.46
CA PHE A 645 11.77 31.58 -4.57
C PHE A 645 11.96 32.36 -5.87
N MET A 646 11.55 31.79 -7.00
CA MET A 646 11.64 32.46 -8.31
C MET A 646 10.81 33.73 -8.35
N GLN A 647 9.57 33.69 -7.84
CA GLN A 647 8.67 34.85 -7.81
C GLN A 647 9.16 35.94 -6.85
N ARG A 648 9.50 35.59 -5.61
CA ARG A 648 9.94 36.55 -4.57
C ARG A 648 11.17 37.34 -5.01
N ASN A 649 12.08 36.69 -5.73
CA ASN A 649 13.35 37.27 -6.14
C ASN A 649 13.34 37.78 -7.61
N GLN A 650 12.20 37.69 -8.32
CA GLN A 650 12.02 38.15 -9.71
C GLN A 650 13.08 37.56 -10.68
N LEU A 651 13.34 36.25 -10.57
CA LEU A 651 14.47 35.62 -11.26
C LEU A 651 14.17 35.12 -12.69
N TRP A 652 12.90 35.05 -13.10
CA TRP A 652 12.50 34.47 -14.39
C TRP A 652 13.08 35.22 -15.59
N GLU A 653 13.09 36.55 -15.58
CA GLU A 653 13.62 37.35 -16.68
C GLU A 653 15.12 37.08 -16.88
N VAL A 654 15.89 37.17 -15.79
CA VAL A 654 17.34 36.90 -15.76
C VAL A 654 17.65 35.47 -16.18
N ALA A 655 16.89 34.48 -15.68
CA ALA A 655 17.14 33.07 -15.95
C ALA A 655 17.00 32.68 -17.42
N LEU A 656 16.16 33.40 -18.18
CA LEU A 656 15.88 33.15 -19.59
C LEU A 656 16.83 33.91 -20.54
N SER A 657 17.28 35.11 -20.17
CA SER A 657 18.03 35.99 -21.08
C SER A 657 19.54 36.00 -20.88
N GLU A 658 20.03 35.66 -19.68
CA GLU A 658 21.44 35.86 -19.32
C GLU A 658 22.28 34.57 -19.42
N SER A 659 23.60 34.76 -19.39
CA SER A 659 24.57 33.67 -19.26
C SER A 659 24.52 33.00 -17.89
N PHE A 660 24.91 31.72 -17.82
CA PHE A 660 24.84 30.95 -16.57
C PHE A 660 25.64 31.59 -15.41
N GLU A 661 26.77 32.23 -15.68
CA GLU A 661 27.57 32.90 -14.65
C GLU A 661 26.81 34.07 -13.98
N VAL A 662 26.08 34.86 -14.76
CA VAL A 662 25.23 35.94 -14.25
C VAL A 662 24.04 35.36 -13.47
N ILE A 663 23.42 34.30 -14.00
CA ILE A 663 22.31 33.59 -13.34
C ILE A 663 22.76 33.06 -11.98
N ALA A 664 23.89 32.34 -11.92
CA ALA A 664 24.42 31.76 -10.68
C ALA A 664 24.68 32.83 -9.61
N ASN A 665 25.30 33.96 -9.97
CA ASN A 665 25.53 35.07 -9.06
C ASN A 665 24.22 35.67 -8.52
N ARG A 666 23.23 35.90 -9.39
CA ARG A 666 21.91 36.42 -8.98
C ARG A 666 21.15 35.46 -8.07
N PHE A 667 21.24 34.16 -8.32
CA PHE A 667 20.64 33.13 -7.46
C PHE A 667 21.34 33.06 -6.10
N MET A 668 22.66 33.25 -6.05
CA MET A 668 23.42 33.31 -4.79
C MET A 668 23.00 34.49 -3.90
N GLU A 669 22.73 35.65 -4.49
CA GLU A 669 22.25 36.85 -3.78
C GLU A 669 20.78 36.75 -3.32
N ALA A 670 19.97 35.93 -3.99
CA ALA A 670 18.55 35.76 -3.70
C ALA A 670 18.25 35.17 -2.31
N LYS A 671 17.02 35.36 -1.79
CA LYS A 671 16.62 34.90 -0.45
C LYS A 671 15.61 33.75 -0.49
N LEU A 672 15.90 32.69 0.26
CA LEU A 672 14.98 31.59 0.58
C LEU A 672 13.91 32.05 1.59
N SER A 673 12.81 31.32 1.72
CA SER A 673 11.77 31.65 2.70
C SER A 673 12.27 31.53 4.15
N GLU A 674 11.81 32.42 5.03
CA GLU A 674 12.17 32.38 6.46
C GLU A 674 11.70 31.08 7.14
N GLY A 675 10.53 30.58 6.72
CA GLY A 675 9.99 29.30 7.17
C GLY A 675 10.92 28.13 6.85
N LEU A 676 11.43 28.05 5.61
CA LEU A 676 12.39 27.03 5.22
C LEU A 676 13.70 27.17 6.01
N ILE A 677 14.26 28.37 6.12
CA ILE A 677 15.52 28.60 6.84
C ILE A 677 15.41 28.12 8.30
N LYS A 678 14.28 28.38 8.97
CA LYS A 678 14.03 27.89 10.35
C LYS A 678 14.01 26.37 10.42
N LYS A 679 13.41 25.69 9.43
CA LYS A 679 13.37 24.22 9.35
C LYS A 679 14.74 23.63 9.06
N LEU A 680 15.49 24.19 8.10
CA LEU A 680 16.89 23.82 7.81
C LEU A 680 17.79 23.99 9.04
N LYS A 681 17.60 25.08 9.81
CA LYS A 681 18.30 25.31 11.07
C LYS A 681 17.98 24.28 12.15
N LYS A 682 16.82 23.62 12.13
CA LYS A 682 16.54 22.50 13.06
C LYS A 682 17.08 21.19 12.49
N LEU A 683 16.94 20.94 11.19
CA LEU A 683 17.48 19.74 10.52
C LEU A 683 19.01 19.61 10.68
N LEU A 684 19.75 20.69 10.45
CA LEU A 684 21.21 20.69 10.51
C LEU A 684 21.76 20.49 11.95
N LYS A 685 20.94 20.67 12.99
CA LYS A 685 21.30 20.26 14.37
C LYS A 685 21.23 18.74 14.58
N MET A 686 20.50 18.05 13.72
CA MET A 686 20.26 16.60 13.82
C MET A 686 21.21 15.79 12.92
N ILE A 687 21.91 16.46 11.99
CA ILE A 687 22.83 15.86 11.03
C ILE A 687 24.24 16.43 11.20
N ASN A 688 25.18 15.55 11.58
CA ASN A 688 26.59 15.90 11.76
C ASN A 688 27.51 15.31 10.68
N LYS A 689 26.95 14.56 9.72
CA LYS A 689 27.68 13.96 8.60
C LYS A 689 27.68 14.89 7.38
N PRO A 690 28.53 14.65 6.38
CA PRO A 690 28.45 15.34 5.10
C PRO A 690 27.06 15.19 4.46
N LEU A 691 26.66 16.20 3.69
CA LEU A 691 25.33 16.34 3.12
C LEU A 691 25.40 16.41 1.59
N ALA A 692 24.60 15.61 0.90
CA ALA A 692 24.34 15.76 -0.52
C ALA A 692 23.07 16.59 -0.73
N VAL A 693 23.19 17.67 -1.50
CA VAL A 693 22.09 18.53 -1.96
C VAL A 693 21.84 18.17 -3.42
N ARG A 694 20.82 17.34 -3.65
CA ARG A 694 20.50 16.74 -4.95
C ARG A 694 19.31 17.44 -5.60
N SER A 695 19.42 17.72 -6.89
CA SER A 695 18.30 18.08 -7.76
C SER A 695 17.26 16.96 -7.84
N SER A 696 15.98 17.31 -7.86
CA SER A 696 14.86 16.40 -8.07
C SER A 696 13.83 17.10 -8.97
N GLY A 697 14.08 17.06 -10.29
CA GLY A 697 13.21 17.69 -11.29
C GLY A 697 11.86 16.97 -11.41
N LEU A 698 10.82 17.65 -11.85
CA LEU A 698 9.49 17.05 -12.00
C LEU A 698 9.49 15.91 -13.02
N PHE A 699 10.19 16.12 -14.15
CA PHE A 699 10.27 15.17 -15.25
C PHE A 699 11.42 14.17 -15.12
N GLU A 700 12.29 14.33 -14.12
CA GLU A 700 13.55 13.58 -13.98
C GLU A 700 13.38 12.06 -14.00
N ASP A 701 12.32 11.56 -13.36
CA ASP A 701 11.93 10.14 -13.34
C ASP A 701 10.55 9.94 -13.99
N SER A 702 10.25 10.68 -15.05
CA SER A 702 9.07 10.44 -15.88
C SER A 702 9.24 9.14 -16.67
N MET A 703 8.24 8.24 -16.59
CA MET A 703 8.23 6.95 -17.30
C MET A 703 8.30 7.06 -18.83
N ARG A 704 8.05 8.25 -19.40
CA ARG A 704 8.11 8.46 -20.86
C ARG A 704 9.45 9.01 -21.34
N GLN A 705 10.10 9.90 -20.57
CA GLN A 705 11.32 10.62 -20.97
C GLN A 705 12.09 11.13 -19.72
N PRO A 706 13.02 10.34 -19.13
CA PRO A 706 13.76 10.70 -17.93
C PRO A 706 14.88 11.70 -18.25
N PHE A 707 15.19 12.58 -17.29
CA PHE A 707 16.23 13.60 -17.40
C PHE A 707 17.45 13.15 -16.60
N ALA A 708 18.29 12.26 -17.14
CA ALA A 708 19.34 11.62 -16.33
C ALA A 708 20.64 12.46 -16.26
N GLY A 709 20.89 13.09 -15.11
CA GLY A 709 22.20 13.75 -14.81
C GLY A 709 22.41 15.09 -15.49
N ILE A 710 21.32 15.79 -15.80
CA ILE A 710 21.35 17.12 -16.41
C ILE A 710 21.54 18.21 -15.35
N PHE A 711 20.97 18.00 -14.16
CA PHE A 711 21.01 18.96 -13.06
C PHE A 711 22.08 18.61 -12.05
N GLU A 712 22.70 19.63 -11.46
CA GLU A 712 23.84 19.46 -10.58
C GLU A 712 23.46 18.91 -9.19
N THR A 713 24.44 18.30 -8.53
CA THR A 713 24.35 17.81 -7.15
C THR A 713 25.58 18.29 -6.39
N TYR A 714 25.37 18.94 -5.25
CA TYR A 714 26.46 19.49 -4.45
C TYR A 714 26.69 18.64 -3.19
N LEU A 715 27.93 18.19 -2.96
CA LEU A 715 28.33 17.54 -1.72
C LEU A 715 28.98 18.55 -0.79
N LEU A 716 28.41 18.70 0.40
CA LEU A 716 28.87 19.58 1.47
C LEU A 716 29.55 18.75 2.57
N PRO A 717 30.79 19.05 2.95
CA PRO A 717 31.48 18.44 4.09
C PRO A 717 30.74 18.57 5.43
N ASN A 718 29.98 19.65 5.63
CA ASN A 718 29.24 19.94 6.86
C ASN A 718 30.13 19.95 8.14
N SER A 719 31.41 20.27 7.99
CA SER A 719 32.45 20.16 9.03
C SER A 719 32.86 21.49 9.68
N HIS A 720 32.37 22.63 9.18
CA HIS A 720 32.80 23.94 9.70
C HIS A 720 32.43 24.12 11.19
N PRO A 721 33.36 24.56 12.07
CA PRO A 721 33.09 24.68 13.51
C PRO A 721 31.95 25.64 13.86
N ASN A 722 31.84 26.75 13.11
CA ASN A 722 30.73 27.68 13.22
C ASN A 722 29.47 27.14 12.53
N TYR A 723 28.43 26.95 13.33
CA TYR A 723 27.13 26.47 12.90
C TYR A 723 26.47 27.33 11.81
N ASP A 724 26.51 28.66 11.94
CA ASP A 724 25.81 29.56 11.02
C ASP A 724 26.45 29.54 9.62
N ILE A 725 27.76 29.29 9.54
CA ILE A 725 28.46 29.10 8.26
C ILE A 725 27.99 27.80 7.57
N ARG A 726 27.83 26.69 8.31
CA ARG A 726 27.28 25.45 7.74
C ARG A 726 25.87 25.65 7.20
N LEU A 727 25.02 26.40 7.92
CA LEU A 727 23.68 26.74 7.45
C LEU A 727 23.73 27.60 6.19
N GLN A 728 24.63 28.58 6.12
CA GLN A 728 24.82 29.41 4.94
C GLN A 728 25.28 28.58 3.73
N GLN A 729 26.24 27.66 3.92
CA GLN A 729 26.70 26.75 2.87
C GLN A 729 25.57 25.87 2.33
N LEU A 730 24.73 25.33 3.21
CA LEU A 730 23.54 24.56 2.82
C LEU A 730 22.53 25.40 2.01
N CYS A 731 22.23 26.61 2.48
CA CYS A 731 21.36 27.54 1.76
C CYS A 731 21.92 27.91 0.38
N ASN A 732 23.24 28.12 0.28
CA ASN A 732 23.91 28.45 -0.98
C ASN A 732 23.87 27.26 -1.96
N ALA A 733 24.12 26.04 -1.49
CA ALA A 733 24.00 24.84 -2.33
C ALA A 733 22.57 24.66 -2.87
N ILE A 734 21.55 24.90 -2.04
CA ILE A 734 20.14 24.89 -2.46
C ILE A 734 19.90 25.87 -3.62
N LYS A 735 20.40 27.10 -3.51
CA LYS A 735 20.26 28.13 -4.56
C LYS A 735 20.97 27.74 -5.84
N MET A 736 22.16 27.15 -5.73
CA MET A 736 22.93 26.68 -6.89
C MET A 736 22.25 25.51 -7.60
N VAL A 737 21.63 24.58 -6.86
CA VAL A 737 20.78 23.54 -7.47
C VAL A 737 19.63 24.18 -8.25
N TYR A 738 18.95 25.20 -7.70
CA TYR A 738 17.91 25.92 -8.44
C TYR A 738 18.46 26.64 -9.68
N ALA A 739 19.67 27.20 -9.62
CA ALA A 739 20.31 27.84 -10.76
C ALA A 739 20.63 26.82 -11.87
N SER A 740 21.01 25.59 -11.51
CA SER A 740 21.43 24.55 -12.47
C SER A 740 20.36 24.17 -13.52
N VAL A 741 19.08 24.43 -13.23
CA VAL A 741 17.96 24.29 -14.18
C VAL A 741 18.17 25.14 -15.44
N PHE A 742 18.85 26.26 -15.29
CA PHE A 742 19.08 27.25 -16.34
C PHE A 742 20.51 27.20 -16.92
N SER A 743 21.26 26.13 -16.65
CA SER A 743 22.55 25.88 -17.29
C SER A 743 22.39 25.63 -18.79
N ASP A 744 23.44 25.88 -19.57
CA ASP A 744 23.42 25.68 -21.02
C ASP A 744 23.14 24.21 -21.39
N VAL A 745 23.64 23.27 -20.57
CA VAL A 745 23.38 21.83 -20.72
C VAL A 745 21.90 21.51 -20.51
N ALA A 746 21.28 22.06 -19.46
CA ALA A 746 19.88 21.84 -19.17
C ALA A 746 18.95 22.48 -20.21
N LYS A 747 19.23 23.74 -20.60
CA LYS A 747 18.51 24.44 -21.67
C LYS A 747 18.52 23.65 -22.98
N GLY A 748 19.71 23.23 -23.43
CA GLY A 748 19.86 22.47 -24.68
C GLY A 748 19.14 21.12 -24.67
N TYR A 749 19.04 20.46 -23.52
CA TYR A 749 18.28 19.21 -23.40
C TYR A 749 16.77 19.46 -23.41
N ILE A 750 16.27 20.40 -22.60
CA ILE A 750 14.83 20.71 -22.52
C ILE A 750 14.28 21.14 -23.90
N GLU A 751 15.04 21.94 -24.63
CA GLU A 751 14.72 22.33 -26.02
C GLU A 751 14.66 21.12 -26.97
N ALA A 752 15.60 20.17 -26.85
CA ALA A 752 15.63 18.98 -27.68
C ALA A 752 14.41 18.06 -27.50
N VAL A 753 13.80 18.09 -26.31
CA VAL A 753 12.60 17.30 -25.94
C VAL A 753 11.30 18.07 -26.22
N ASN A 754 11.37 19.29 -26.76
CA ASN A 754 10.23 20.19 -27.02
C ASN A 754 9.42 20.59 -25.77
N TYR A 755 10.04 20.60 -24.60
CA TYR A 755 9.45 21.17 -23.39
C TYR A 755 9.82 22.65 -23.24
N LYS A 756 9.03 23.39 -22.46
CA LYS A 756 9.43 24.73 -22.03
C LYS A 756 10.21 24.64 -20.72
N ILE A 757 11.28 25.41 -20.60
CA ILE A 757 12.08 25.46 -19.37
C ILE A 757 11.28 25.90 -18.14
N GLU A 758 10.23 26.72 -18.33
CA GLU A 758 9.31 27.13 -17.26
C GLU A 758 8.49 25.95 -16.69
N GLU A 759 8.28 24.89 -17.47
CA GLU A 759 7.53 23.71 -17.03
C GLU A 759 8.36 22.78 -16.13
N GLU A 760 9.69 22.84 -16.23
CA GLU A 760 10.60 22.11 -15.35
C GLU A 760 10.71 22.83 -14.01
N LYS A 761 10.12 22.21 -12.97
CA LYS A 761 10.17 22.73 -11.60
C LYS A 761 11.03 21.84 -10.73
N MET A 762 11.80 22.46 -9.85
CA MET A 762 12.83 21.77 -9.09
C MET A 762 12.44 21.55 -7.64
N ALA A 763 12.35 20.30 -7.22
CA ALA A 763 12.45 19.93 -5.80
C ALA A 763 13.91 19.67 -5.42
N ILE A 764 14.21 19.66 -4.12
CA ILE A 764 15.56 19.37 -3.63
C ILE A 764 15.51 18.22 -2.63
N VAL A 765 16.39 17.24 -2.83
CA VAL A 765 16.60 16.15 -1.89
C VAL A 765 17.89 16.42 -1.10
N LEU A 766 17.76 16.53 0.21
CA LEU A 766 18.85 16.64 1.17
C LEU A 766 19.10 15.26 1.78
N GLN A 767 20.29 14.70 1.58
CA GLN A 767 20.58 13.33 1.99
C GLN A 767 21.94 13.25 2.70
N GLU A 768 22.03 12.46 3.77
CA GLU A 768 23.33 12.15 4.37
C GLU A 768 24.21 11.36 3.39
N VAL A 769 25.48 11.77 3.26
CA VAL A 769 26.46 11.02 2.46
C VAL A 769 26.82 9.74 3.20
N VAL A 770 26.77 8.61 2.49
CA VAL A 770 27.16 7.31 3.04
C VAL A 770 28.68 7.18 3.06
N GLY A 771 29.23 6.74 4.18
CA GLY A 771 30.67 6.50 4.33
C GLY A 771 31.14 6.59 5.77
N THR A 772 32.45 6.51 5.95
CA THR A 772 33.15 6.68 7.22
C THR A 772 34.24 7.75 7.06
N GLN A 773 34.60 8.41 8.17
CA GLN A 773 35.69 9.38 8.20
C GLN A 773 37.05 8.69 8.31
N TYR A 774 37.98 9.03 7.42
CA TYR A 774 39.38 8.60 7.41
C TYR A 774 40.28 9.85 7.34
N GLY A 775 40.88 10.21 8.48
CA GLY A 775 41.61 11.48 8.59
C GLY A 775 40.71 12.68 8.27
N ASN A 776 41.09 13.44 7.24
CA ASN A 776 40.33 14.59 6.75
C ASN A 776 39.33 14.26 5.63
N TYR A 777 39.17 12.98 5.28
CA TYR A 777 38.34 12.56 4.15
C TYR A 777 37.15 11.71 4.60
N TYR A 778 36.05 11.75 3.85
CA TYR A 778 34.85 10.97 4.13
C TYR A 778 34.35 10.27 2.86
N TYR A 779 34.28 8.94 2.89
CA TYR A 779 33.86 8.12 1.74
C TYR A 779 33.44 6.70 2.17
N PRO A 780 32.65 5.97 1.37
CA PRO A 780 32.30 4.58 1.63
C PRO A 780 33.37 3.62 1.08
N HIS A 781 33.39 2.39 1.60
CA HIS A 781 34.30 1.35 1.10
C HIS A 781 34.06 1.03 -0.38
N ILE A 782 32.78 0.92 -0.76
CA ILE A 782 32.36 0.57 -2.12
C ILE A 782 31.17 1.43 -2.50
N SER A 783 31.13 1.86 -3.75
CA SER A 783 29.94 2.42 -4.38
C SER A 783 29.78 1.82 -5.77
N GLY A 784 28.54 1.80 -6.28
CA GLY A 784 28.27 1.20 -7.56
C GLY A 784 26.89 1.47 -8.12
N THR A 785 26.74 1.08 -9.38
CA THR A 785 25.47 1.04 -10.11
C THR A 785 25.20 -0.39 -10.54
N ALA A 786 23.93 -0.79 -10.58
CA ALA A 786 23.56 -2.09 -11.12
C ALA A 786 22.28 -1.99 -11.95
N GLN A 787 22.24 -2.71 -13.05
CA GLN A 787 21.14 -2.74 -14.01
C GLN A 787 20.56 -4.15 -14.05
N SER A 788 19.24 -4.26 -13.98
CA SER A 788 18.50 -5.52 -14.06
C SER A 788 18.46 -6.12 -15.46
N TYR A 789 18.83 -5.34 -16.48
CA TYR A 789 18.93 -5.78 -17.85
C TYR A 789 20.25 -5.27 -18.44
N ASN A 790 21.09 -6.20 -18.88
CA ASN A 790 22.32 -5.90 -19.57
C ASN A 790 22.04 -5.89 -21.08
N TYR A 791 22.04 -4.73 -21.71
CA TYR A 791 21.88 -4.63 -23.17
C TYR A 791 23.11 -5.20 -23.93
N TYR A 792 24.25 -5.38 -23.24
CA TYR A 792 25.52 -5.85 -23.79
C TYR A 792 26.11 -7.00 -22.97
N PRO A 793 25.45 -8.18 -22.86
CA PRO A 793 26.10 -9.37 -22.37
C PRO A 793 27.39 -9.65 -23.14
N VAL A 794 28.41 -10.02 -22.37
CA VAL A 794 29.72 -10.46 -22.86
C VAL A 794 29.83 -11.94 -22.53
N SER A 795 30.44 -12.74 -23.42
CA SER A 795 30.52 -14.20 -23.27
C SER A 795 29.11 -14.85 -23.24
N ASP A 796 28.92 -15.93 -22.49
CA ASP A 796 27.66 -16.69 -22.37
C ASP A 796 26.58 -16.00 -21.49
N MET A 797 26.76 -14.73 -21.10
CA MET A 797 25.80 -14.00 -20.26
C MET A 797 24.49 -13.75 -21.01
N LYS A 798 23.36 -13.77 -20.29
CA LYS A 798 22.06 -13.37 -20.84
C LYS A 798 21.74 -11.91 -20.51
N PRO A 799 20.99 -11.19 -21.36
CA PRO A 799 20.56 -9.84 -21.03
C PRO A 799 19.83 -9.71 -19.70
N GLU A 800 18.98 -10.69 -19.35
CA GLU A 800 18.14 -10.68 -18.15
C GLU A 800 18.92 -10.95 -16.85
N GLU A 801 20.19 -11.35 -16.94
CA GLU A 801 21.08 -11.60 -15.80
C GLU A 801 21.66 -10.31 -15.21
N GLY A 802 21.45 -9.18 -15.88
CA GLY A 802 21.86 -7.86 -15.43
C GLY A 802 23.37 -7.63 -15.41
N VAL A 803 23.78 -6.43 -15.02
CA VAL A 803 25.18 -6.03 -14.92
C VAL A 803 25.37 -5.05 -13.78
N ALA A 804 26.45 -5.19 -13.02
CA ALA A 804 26.84 -4.27 -11.96
C ALA A 804 28.23 -3.71 -12.21
N VAL A 805 28.43 -2.46 -11.81
CA VAL A 805 29.69 -1.73 -11.87
C VAL A 805 29.97 -1.15 -10.50
N MET A 806 31.18 -1.35 -9.97
CA MET A 806 31.55 -0.84 -8.65
C MET A 806 33.00 -0.35 -8.58
N ALA A 807 33.23 0.59 -7.66
CA ALA A 807 34.52 1.20 -7.40
C ALA A 807 34.69 1.49 -5.91
N VAL A 808 35.94 1.73 -5.49
CA VAL A 808 36.27 2.25 -4.15
C VAL A 808 35.96 3.75 -4.12
N GLY A 809 35.46 4.26 -3.01
CA GLY A 809 35.14 5.69 -2.84
C GLY A 809 33.70 6.06 -3.20
N LEU A 810 33.46 7.35 -3.45
CA LEU A 810 32.14 7.90 -3.73
C LEU A 810 31.57 7.47 -5.09
N GLY A 811 30.25 7.25 -5.15
CA GLY A 811 29.54 6.77 -6.34
C GLY A 811 29.66 7.65 -7.58
N LYS A 812 30.00 8.95 -7.40
CA LYS A 812 30.31 9.86 -8.50
C LYS A 812 31.35 9.29 -9.47
N TYR A 813 32.31 8.50 -8.97
CA TYR A 813 33.33 7.84 -9.80
C TYR A 813 32.72 6.90 -10.84
N VAL A 814 31.79 6.03 -10.41
CA VAL A 814 31.11 5.06 -11.30
C VAL A 814 30.11 5.78 -12.21
N VAL A 815 29.40 6.76 -11.67
CA VAL A 815 28.40 7.54 -12.40
C VAL A 815 29.03 8.36 -13.53
N GLU A 816 30.24 8.90 -13.36
CA GLU A 816 30.97 9.58 -14.44
C GLU A 816 31.63 8.63 -15.45
N GLY A 817 31.54 7.31 -15.25
CA GLY A 817 32.08 6.31 -16.19
C GLY A 817 33.62 6.19 -16.16
N GLU A 818 34.24 6.46 -14.99
CA GLU A 818 35.67 6.27 -14.77
C GLU A 818 36.05 4.76 -14.72
N LYS A 819 37.32 4.44 -14.46
CA LYS A 819 37.86 3.07 -14.45
C LYS A 819 37.31 2.23 -13.28
N ALA A 820 36.16 1.60 -13.47
CA ALA A 820 35.46 0.81 -12.46
C ALA A 820 35.36 -0.69 -12.82
N TYR A 821 35.14 -1.53 -11.81
CA TYR A 821 35.07 -2.98 -11.99
C TYR A 821 33.65 -3.44 -12.37
N ARG A 822 33.51 -4.12 -13.50
CA ARG A 822 32.24 -4.63 -14.02
C ARG A 822 32.10 -6.13 -13.77
N PHE A 823 30.93 -6.58 -13.32
CA PHE A 823 30.62 -7.99 -13.08
C PHE A 823 29.12 -8.28 -13.29
N SER A 824 28.76 -9.57 -13.43
CA SER A 824 27.36 -10.01 -13.41
C SER A 824 26.93 -10.38 -11.99
N PRO A 825 25.86 -9.78 -11.43
CA PRO A 825 25.32 -10.19 -10.13
C PRO A 825 24.84 -11.66 -10.09
N ALA A 826 24.39 -12.20 -11.23
CA ALA A 826 23.96 -13.59 -11.34
C ALA A 826 25.16 -14.56 -11.41
N MET A 827 26.27 -14.12 -12.02
CA MET A 827 27.49 -14.91 -12.21
C MET A 827 28.74 -14.12 -11.78
N PRO A 828 28.92 -13.83 -10.47
CA PRO A 828 29.98 -12.94 -10.00
C PRO A 828 31.39 -13.52 -10.14
N GLY A 829 31.52 -14.85 -10.27
CA GLY A 829 32.80 -15.54 -10.41
C GLY A 829 33.38 -15.55 -11.82
N VAL A 830 32.61 -15.15 -12.84
CA VAL A 830 33.08 -15.12 -14.24
C VAL A 830 33.86 -13.84 -14.50
N GLU A 831 35.10 -13.98 -14.95
CA GLU A 831 35.92 -12.84 -15.35
C GLU A 831 35.52 -12.35 -16.75
N ILE A 832 35.04 -11.11 -16.83
CA ILE A 832 34.59 -10.47 -18.08
C ILE A 832 35.80 -9.94 -18.88
N ASN A 833 36.88 -9.56 -18.19
CA ASN A 833 38.06 -8.94 -18.78
C ASN A 833 39.23 -9.93 -18.82
N SER A 834 40.09 -9.81 -19.83
CA SER A 834 41.38 -10.52 -19.82
C SER A 834 42.27 -9.98 -18.70
N MET A 835 43.25 -10.78 -18.22
CA MET A 835 44.17 -10.32 -17.17
C MET A 835 44.91 -9.03 -17.54
N LYS A 836 45.30 -8.88 -18.81
CA LYS A 836 45.97 -7.66 -19.30
C LYS A 836 45.06 -6.44 -19.22
N ASP A 837 43.80 -6.60 -19.61
CA ASP A 837 42.81 -5.52 -19.55
C ASP A 837 42.45 -5.16 -18.12
N LEU A 838 42.39 -6.15 -17.24
CA LEU A 838 42.07 -5.99 -15.83
C LEU A 838 43.16 -5.20 -15.09
N VAL A 839 44.44 -5.37 -15.43
CA VAL A 839 45.55 -4.53 -14.92
C VAL A 839 45.49 -3.12 -15.52
N LYS A 840 45.32 -2.99 -16.84
CA LYS A 840 45.32 -1.70 -17.55
C LYS A 840 44.16 -0.79 -17.13
N ASN A 841 43.01 -1.39 -16.86
CA ASN A 841 41.76 -0.69 -16.55
C ASN A 841 41.40 -0.73 -15.06
N SER A 842 42.33 -1.14 -14.19
CA SER A 842 42.14 -1.06 -12.73
C SER A 842 41.99 0.40 -12.29
N GLN A 843 41.17 0.60 -11.27
CA GLN A 843 41.04 1.87 -10.56
C GLN A 843 42.39 2.24 -9.92
N VAL A 844 42.81 3.49 -10.09
CA VAL A 844 44.05 4.05 -9.53
C VAL A 844 43.79 5.24 -8.60
N ASP A 845 42.62 5.86 -8.71
CA ASP A 845 42.19 7.00 -7.91
C ASP A 845 40.69 6.92 -7.59
N PHE A 846 40.23 7.73 -6.65
CA PHE A 846 38.82 7.77 -6.25
C PHE A 846 38.41 9.13 -5.68
N PHE A 847 37.09 9.38 -5.62
CA PHE A 847 36.55 10.59 -5.01
C PHE A 847 36.21 10.37 -3.53
N ALA A 848 36.53 11.37 -2.70
CA ALA A 848 36.12 11.47 -1.30
C ALA A 848 35.65 12.90 -0.98
N VAL A 849 34.85 13.07 0.07
CA VAL A 849 34.49 14.40 0.58
C VAL A 849 35.65 14.92 1.42
N ASP A 850 36.08 16.15 1.18
CA ASP A 850 37.16 16.79 1.93
C ASP A 850 36.61 17.57 3.12
N LEU A 851 36.81 17.06 4.34
CA LEU A 851 36.34 17.67 5.58
C LEU A 851 37.14 18.90 6.00
N SER A 852 38.33 19.10 5.42
CA SER A 852 39.18 20.26 5.72
C SER A 852 38.78 21.53 4.95
N LYS A 853 37.96 21.39 3.89
CA LYS A 853 37.42 22.51 3.12
C LYS A 853 36.35 23.26 3.92
N HIS A 854 36.80 24.25 4.67
CA HIS A 854 35.95 25.13 5.49
C HIS A 854 35.25 26.23 4.66
N ASP A 855 35.89 26.70 3.59
CA ASP A 855 35.31 27.66 2.65
C ASP A 855 35.15 27.00 1.29
N ILE A 856 33.89 26.83 0.86
CA ILE A 856 33.55 26.03 -0.32
C ILE A 856 33.07 26.98 -1.39
N ASN A 857 33.80 27.02 -2.50
CA ASN A 857 33.40 27.76 -3.66
C ASN A 857 32.45 26.92 -4.53
N LEU A 858 31.15 27.06 -4.30
CA LEU A 858 30.13 26.32 -5.06
C LEU A 858 30.10 26.70 -6.56
N MET A 859 30.75 27.79 -6.96
CA MET A 859 30.88 28.16 -8.38
C MET A 859 31.83 27.22 -9.15
N GLU A 860 32.66 26.43 -8.45
CA GLU A 860 33.47 25.36 -9.05
C GLU A 860 32.64 24.13 -9.46
N GLY A 861 31.32 24.18 -9.23
CA GLY A 861 30.38 23.14 -9.60
C GLY A 861 30.34 21.98 -8.61
N ASP A 862 29.97 20.81 -9.12
CA ASP A 862 29.66 19.62 -8.34
C ASP A 862 30.89 18.88 -7.75
N THR A 863 32.11 19.39 -8.00
CA THR A 863 33.36 18.92 -7.37
C THR A 863 33.86 19.82 -6.24
N ALA A 864 33.22 20.95 -5.96
CA ALA A 864 33.70 21.95 -5.00
C ALA A 864 34.07 21.38 -3.62
N GLY A 865 33.22 20.50 -3.08
CA GLY A 865 33.42 19.84 -1.77
C GLY A 865 34.21 18.52 -1.80
N LEU A 866 34.74 18.12 -2.97
CA LEU A 866 35.40 16.83 -3.15
C LEU A 866 36.92 16.96 -3.23
N ALA A 867 37.59 15.83 -2.99
CA ALA A 867 39.00 15.58 -3.28
C ALA A 867 39.13 14.28 -4.08
N ARG A 868 40.11 14.24 -4.99
CA ARG A 868 40.51 13.04 -5.73
C ARG A 868 41.76 12.47 -5.06
N LEU A 869 41.68 11.24 -4.57
CA LEU A 869 42.71 10.55 -3.80
C LEU A 869 43.28 9.39 -4.60
N ASP A 870 44.53 9.01 -4.32
CA ASP A 870 45.17 7.85 -4.92
C ASP A 870 44.72 6.57 -4.19
N ILE A 871 44.66 5.43 -4.88
CA ILE A 871 44.30 4.15 -4.27
C ILE A 871 45.23 3.76 -3.09
N TYR A 872 46.48 4.24 -3.07
CA TYR A 872 47.37 4.04 -1.93
C TYR A 872 46.94 4.81 -0.66
N ASP A 873 46.18 5.90 -0.80
CA ASP A 873 45.54 6.56 0.34
C ASP A 873 44.48 5.64 0.95
N ALA A 874 43.68 4.94 0.14
CA ALA A 874 42.73 3.93 0.62
C ALA A 874 43.42 2.74 1.30
N GLU A 875 44.59 2.32 0.80
CA GLU A 875 45.42 1.30 1.47
C GLU A 875 45.88 1.77 2.84
N SER A 876 46.35 3.02 2.94
CA SER A 876 46.80 3.64 4.20
C SER A 876 45.66 3.83 5.20
N HIS A 877 44.44 4.11 4.70
CA HIS A 877 43.22 4.17 5.50
C HIS A 877 42.69 2.78 5.94
N GLY A 878 43.25 1.69 5.40
CA GLY A 878 42.84 0.32 5.69
C GLY A 878 41.57 -0.15 4.97
N THR A 879 41.00 0.66 4.07
CA THR A 879 39.72 0.38 3.39
C THR A 879 39.89 -0.56 2.19
N LEU A 880 41.10 -0.69 1.65
CA LEU A 880 41.38 -1.44 0.42
C LEU A 880 41.47 -2.97 0.61
N LYS A 881 41.62 -3.45 1.85
CA LYS A 881 41.97 -4.85 2.19
C LYS A 881 41.08 -5.91 1.51
N HIS A 882 39.77 -5.67 1.43
CA HIS A 882 38.82 -6.60 0.81
C HIS A 882 38.43 -6.22 -0.62
N CYS A 883 38.92 -5.09 -1.13
CA CYS A 883 38.57 -4.53 -2.43
C CYS A 883 39.63 -4.78 -3.52
N ALA A 884 40.88 -5.06 -3.14
CA ALA A 884 41.98 -5.24 -4.07
C ALA A 884 42.64 -6.63 -4.03
N SER A 885 43.36 -6.93 -5.10
CA SER A 885 44.31 -8.03 -5.26
C SER A 885 45.68 -7.48 -5.65
N VAL A 886 46.71 -8.32 -5.56
CA VAL A 886 48.09 -8.00 -5.98
C VAL A 886 48.42 -8.69 -7.30
N PHE A 887 48.93 -7.93 -8.28
CA PHE A 887 49.52 -8.47 -9.50
C PHE A 887 50.96 -8.90 -9.28
N ASP A 888 51.30 -10.10 -9.72
CA ASP A 888 52.68 -10.59 -9.82
C ASP A 888 53.11 -10.60 -11.30
N PRO A 889 53.96 -9.64 -11.74
CA PRO A 889 54.43 -9.58 -13.12
C PRO A 889 55.29 -10.77 -13.54
N ASP A 890 56.02 -11.38 -12.61
CA ASP A 890 56.98 -12.45 -12.90
C ASP A 890 56.26 -13.75 -13.22
N ASN A 891 55.17 -14.03 -12.49
CA ASN A 891 54.37 -15.24 -12.67
C ASN A 891 53.08 -15.01 -13.47
N ASN A 892 52.82 -13.76 -13.90
CA ASN A 892 51.59 -13.32 -14.55
C ASN A 892 50.33 -13.83 -13.82
N SER A 893 50.32 -13.64 -12.50
CA SER A 893 49.28 -14.18 -11.60
C SER A 893 48.69 -13.10 -10.69
N ILE A 894 47.48 -13.32 -10.20
CA ILE A 894 46.79 -12.40 -9.30
C ILE A 894 46.54 -13.11 -7.97
N SER A 895 47.00 -12.50 -6.88
CA SER A 895 46.76 -12.98 -5.52
C SER A 895 45.73 -12.10 -4.81
N PRO A 896 44.59 -12.63 -4.36
CA PRO A 896 43.59 -11.86 -3.60
C PRO A 896 44.15 -11.21 -2.33
N GLY A 897 43.66 -10.02 -1.98
CA GLY A 897 44.12 -9.25 -0.83
C GLY A 897 45.30 -8.32 -1.14
N ILE A 898 45.90 -7.76 -0.10
CA ILE A 898 47.00 -6.77 -0.20
C ILE A 898 48.28 -7.20 0.54
N ASP A 899 48.33 -8.43 1.08
CA ASP A 899 49.42 -8.90 1.94
C ASP A 899 50.74 -9.15 1.18
N LYS A 900 50.69 -9.26 -0.15
CA LYS A 900 51.88 -9.43 -1.01
C LYS A 900 52.39 -8.08 -1.54
N MET A 901 53.68 -8.03 -1.84
CA MET A 901 54.27 -6.90 -2.58
C MET A 901 53.92 -6.99 -4.06
N GLY A 902 53.55 -5.86 -4.68
CA GLY A 902 53.24 -5.75 -6.10
C GLY A 902 52.14 -4.72 -6.40
N PRO A 903 51.91 -4.39 -7.68
CA PRO A 903 50.87 -3.44 -8.10
C PRO A 903 49.46 -3.86 -7.63
N ARG A 904 48.66 -2.87 -7.21
CA ARG A 904 47.28 -3.09 -6.73
C ARG A 904 46.31 -3.17 -7.91
N ILE A 905 45.44 -4.17 -7.85
CA ILE A 905 44.34 -4.35 -8.79
C ILE A 905 43.03 -4.29 -8.01
N VAL A 906 42.16 -3.34 -8.31
CA VAL A 906 40.83 -3.24 -7.72
C VAL A 906 39.86 -4.16 -8.47
N ASN A 907 39.66 -5.37 -7.94
CA ASN A 907 38.81 -6.42 -8.55
C ASN A 907 37.84 -7.08 -7.55
N PHE A 908 37.85 -6.66 -6.28
CA PHE A 908 36.93 -7.12 -5.24
C PHE A 908 36.89 -8.65 -5.06
N ALA A 909 38.00 -9.34 -5.29
CA ALA A 909 38.06 -10.81 -5.28
C ALA A 909 37.54 -11.43 -3.96
N ASN A 910 37.89 -10.85 -2.81
CA ASN A 910 37.43 -11.32 -1.49
C ASN A 910 35.90 -11.29 -1.35
N ILE A 911 35.24 -10.35 -2.03
CA ILE A 911 33.78 -10.18 -1.95
C ILE A 911 33.08 -11.03 -3.02
N LEU A 912 33.54 -10.97 -4.27
CA LEU A 912 32.86 -11.64 -5.39
C LEU A 912 33.17 -13.12 -5.52
N LYS A 913 34.41 -13.55 -5.21
CA LYS A 913 34.84 -14.95 -5.35
C LYS A 913 34.78 -15.73 -4.04
N TYR A 914 35.09 -15.07 -2.92
CA TYR A 914 35.17 -15.72 -1.60
C TYR A 914 34.02 -15.36 -0.66
N ASP A 915 33.00 -14.63 -1.16
CA ASP A 915 31.76 -14.32 -0.47
C ASP A 915 31.95 -13.72 0.94
N TYR A 916 32.95 -12.84 1.12
CA TYR A 916 33.19 -12.13 2.39
C TYR A 916 31.91 -11.43 2.90
N ILE A 917 31.14 -10.87 1.96
CA ILE A 917 29.75 -10.47 2.14
C ILE A 917 28.93 -10.89 0.92
N PRO A 918 27.63 -11.24 1.07
CA PRO A 918 26.76 -11.70 -0.02
C PRO A 918 26.29 -10.56 -0.94
N LEU A 919 27.22 -9.72 -1.43
CA LEU A 919 26.93 -8.50 -2.18
C LEU A 919 26.24 -8.79 -3.52
N ALA A 920 26.79 -9.70 -4.33
CA ALA A 920 26.23 -10.06 -5.64
C ALA A 920 24.80 -10.60 -5.53
N LYS A 921 24.57 -11.50 -4.56
CA LYS A 921 23.23 -12.04 -4.25
C LYS A 921 22.27 -10.94 -3.82
N THR A 922 22.73 -10.00 -2.98
CA THR A 922 21.92 -8.87 -2.50
C THR A 922 21.49 -7.97 -3.66
N ILE A 923 22.42 -7.61 -4.55
CA ILE A 923 22.12 -6.82 -5.76
C ILE A 923 21.14 -7.55 -6.66
N SER A 924 21.35 -8.84 -6.94
CA SER A 924 20.47 -9.63 -7.81
C SER A 924 19.03 -9.68 -7.29
N VAL A 925 18.84 -9.93 -6.00
CA VAL A 925 17.51 -9.96 -5.37
C VAL A 925 16.87 -8.57 -5.39
N LEU A 926 17.61 -7.52 -5.07
CA LEU A 926 17.09 -6.14 -5.11
C LEU A 926 16.67 -5.73 -6.52
N LEU A 927 17.49 -6.02 -7.53
CA LEU A 927 17.16 -5.76 -8.93
C LEU A 927 15.86 -6.45 -9.35
N ASN A 928 15.68 -7.72 -8.97
CA ASN A 928 14.45 -8.45 -9.27
C ASN A 928 13.22 -7.83 -8.59
N ILE A 929 13.32 -7.49 -7.30
CA ILE A 929 12.21 -6.88 -6.56
C ILE A 929 11.84 -5.52 -7.13
N VAL A 930 12.83 -4.67 -7.42
CA VAL A 930 12.59 -3.32 -7.94
C VAL A 930 12.06 -3.39 -9.37
N ARG A 931 12.58 -4.29 -10.21
CA ARG A 931 12.07 -4.55 -11.57
C ARG A 931 10.60 -4.99 -11.55
N GLU A 932 10.26 -5.96 -10.71
CA GLU A 932 8.87 -6.43 -10.55
C GLU A 932 7.95 -5.31 -10.07
N SER A 933 8.42 -4.50 -9.12
CA SER A 933 7.61 -3.44 -8.54
C SER A 933 7.42 -2.23 -9.47
N MET A 934 8.39 -1.96 -10.36
CA MET A 934 8.32 -0.87 -11.36
C MET A 934 7.66 -1.33 -12.66
N GLY A 935 7.58 -2.63 -12.94
CA GLY A 935 7.02 -3.18 -14.18
C GLY A 935 7.89 -2.97 -15.42
N SER A 936 9.14 -2.54 -15.24
CA SER A 936 10.12 -2.29 -16.30
C SER A 936 11.52 -2.68 -15.82
N PRO A 937 12.50 -2.90 -16.72
CA PRO A 937 13.90 -2.98 -16.33
C PRO A 937 14.32 -1.73 -15.56
N VAL A 938 15.18 -1.88 -14.56
CA VAL A 938 15.61 -0.83 -13.63
C VAL A 938 17.12 -0.80 -13.46
N GLU A 939 17.62 0.37 -13.10
CA GLU A 939 18.95 0.66 -12.57
C GLU A 939 18.85 1.06 -11.09
N ILE A 940 19.82 0.62 -10.29
CA ILE A 940 19.98 1.02 -8.88
C ILE A 940 21.36 1.64 -8.65
N GLU A 941 21.42 2.68 -7.82
CA GLU A 941 22.67 3.22 -7.26
C GLU A 941 22.79 2.79 -5.80
N TYR A 942 23.97 2.32 -5.41
CA TYR A 942 24.20 1.81 -4.05
C TYR A 942 25.58 2.19 -3.50
N ALA A 943 25.69 2.15 -2.17
CA ALA A 943 26.94 2.24 -1.44
C ALA A 943 27.01 1.15 -0.36
N VAL A 944 28.21 0.66 -0.06
CA VAL A 944 28.44 -0.36 0.96
C VAL A 944 29.44 0.16 1.97
N ASP A 945 29.08 0.01 3.24
CA ASP A 945 29.98 0.16 4.36
C ASP A 945 30.32 -1.22 4.93
N LEU A 946 31.60 -1.60 4.84
CA LEU A 946 32.11 -2.87 5.33
C LEU A 946 32.38 -2.87 6.83
N ASN A 947 32.33 -1.71 7.49
CA ASN A 947 32.47 -1.64 8.94
C ASN A 947 31.29 -2.39 9.61
N PRO A 948 31.56 -3.39 10.46
CA PRO A 948 30.52 -4.12 11.15
C PRO A 948 29.72 -3.16 12.04
N ASN A 949 28.39 -3.20 11.92
CA ASN A 949 27.49 -2.51 12.83
C ASN A 949 27.41 -3.25 14.19
N ASP A 950 26.55 -2.78 15.11
CA ASP A 950 26.34 -3.42 16.42
C ASP A 950 25.95 -4.93 16.34
N ASP A 951 25.44 -5.37 15.18
CA ASP A 951 25.08 -6.77 14.89
C ASP A 951 26.16 -7.54 14.11
N TYR A 952 27.38 -6.99 13.97
CA TYR A 952 28.50 -7.53 13.20
C TYR A 952 28.24 -7.74 11.70
N LYS A 953 27.30 -6.98 11.11
CA LYS A 953 26.96 -7.04 9.68
C LYS A 953 27.45 -5.82 8.92
N ALA A 954 27.77 -6.01 7.63
CA ALA A 954 28.02 -4.89 6.73
C ALA A 954 26.71 -4.17 6.38
N SER A 955 26.78 -2.89 6.02
CA SER A 955 25.60 -2.10 5.66
C SER A 955 25.55 -1.83 4.15
N PHE A 956 24.45 -2.20 3.50
CA PHE A 956 24.16 -1.88 2.10
C PHE A 956 23.14 -0.75 2.06
N TYR A 957 23.52 0.37 1.46
CA TYR A 957 22.68 1.54 1.30
C TYR A 957 22.16 1.62 -0.14
N LEU A 958 20.85 1.53 -0.30
CA LEU A 958 20.19 1.81 -1.58
C LEU A 958 19.97 3.32 -1.70
N LEU A 959 20.61 3.95 -2.68
CA LEU A 959 20.66 5.41 -2.80
C LEU A 959 19.61 5.95 -3.77
N GLN A 960 19.46 5.29 -4.93
CA GLN A 960 18.54 5.70 -5.98
C GLN A 960 18.10 4.49 -6.81
N ILE A 961 16.91 4.57 -7.39
CA ILE A 961 16.36 3.65 -8.38
C ILE A 961 15.96 4.48 -9.61
N LYS A 962 16.10 3.90 -10.80
CA LYS A 962 15.67 4.52 -12.06
C LYS A 962 15.09 3.45 -12.98
N PRO A 963 13.97 3.70 -13.67
CA PRO A 963 13.54 2.82 -14.76
C PRO A 963 14.51 2.94 -15.94
N LEU A 964 14.84 1.81 -16.55
CA LEU A 964 15.52 1.73 -17.84
C LEU A 964 14.45 1.68 -18.92
N ILE A 965 14.26 2.78 -19.64
CA ILE A 965 13.32 2.84 -20.75
C ILE A 965 13.96 2.16 -21.96
N GLY A 966 13.46 0.98 -22.28
CA GLY A 966 13.57 0.41 -23.62
C GLY A 966 12.21 0.57 -24.30
N ASP A 967 12.16 1.28 -25.42
CA ASP A 967 10.99 1.28 -26.30
C ASP A 967 10.78 -0.15 -26.82
N ASN A 968 9.93 -0.91 -26.14
CA ASN A 968 9.48 -2.25 -26.52
C ASN A 968 8.39 -2.17 -27.60
N MET A 969 8.65 -1.48 -28.71
CA MET A 969 7.92 -1.79 -29.94
C MET A 969 8.70 -2.91 -30.64
N ASP A 970 8.13 -4.10 -30.74
CA ASP A 970 8.75 -5.22 -31.45
C ASP A 970 8.99 -4.85 -32.92
N TYR A 971 10.20 -4.38 -33.23
CA TYR A 971 10.64 -4.07 -34.57
C TYR A 971 11.65 -5.14 -35.00
N ASP A 972 11.19 -6.09 -35.79
CA ASP A 972 11.97 -7.23 -36.24
C ASP A 972 12.52 -6.97 -37.65
N ILE A 973 13.84 -6.99 -37.81
CA ILE A 973 14.46 -6.90 -39.13
C ILE A 973 14.67 -8.33 -39.66
N ASN A 974 13.95 -8.67 -40.73
CA ASN A 974 14.22 -9.91 -41.46
C ASN A 974 15.49 -9.75 -42.31
N THR A 975 16.58 -10.36 -41.88
CA THR A 975 17.88 -10.30 -42.56
C THR A 975 17.89 -10.99 -43.92
N ASP A 976 17.00 -11.96 -44.13
CA ASP A 976 16.95 -12.75 -45.36
C ASP A 976 16.32 -11.98 -46.54
N GLU A 977 15.59 -10.91 -46.24
CA GLU A 977 14.95 -10.03 -47.24
C GLU A 977 15.81 -8.78 -47.59
N LEU A 978 16.98 -8.61 -46.96
CA LEU A 978 17.83 -7.44 -47.16
C LEU A 978 18.77 -7.61 -48.37
N ASN A 979 18.58 -6.78 -49.40
CA ASN A 979 19.57 -6.64 -50.45
C ASN A 979 20.73 -5.74 -49.99
N LYS A 980 21.92 -6.31 -49.80
CA LYS A 980 23.11 -5.59 -49.29
C LYS A 980 23.59 -4.47 -50.23
N ASP A 981 23.33 -4.57 -51.53
CA ASP A 981 23.73 -3.58 -52.52
C ASP A 981 22.93 -2.27 -52.42
N ASP A 982 21.70 -2.33 -51.89
CA ASP A 982 20.83 -1.16 -51.73
C ASP A 982 21.11 -0.37 -50.44
N LEU A 983 21.80 -1.00 -49.48
CA LEU A 983 22.12 -0.38 -48.19
C LEU A 983 23.23 0.69 -48.32
N MET A 984 23.12 1.71 -47.47
CA MET A 984 24.16 2.71 -47.21
C MET A 984 25.03 2.27 -46.04
N LEU A 985 24.43 1.66 -45.02
CA LEU A 985 25.10 1.23 -43.80
C LEU A 985 24.45 -0.04 -43.27
N TYR A 986 25.28 -0.98 -42.80
CA TYR A 986 24.87 -2.17 -42.05
C TYR A 986 25.77 -2.31 -40.82
N ALA A 987 25.17 -2.55 -39.65
CA ALA A 987 25.88 -2.75 -38.40
C ALA A 987 25.25 -3.90 -37.59
N GLU A 988 26.08 -4.82 -37.10
CA GLU A 988 25.68 -5.92 -36.17
C GLU A 988 25.92 -5.58 -34.70
N ARG A 989 26.46 -4.39 -34.44
CA ARG A 989 26.58 -3.77 -33.13
C ARG A 989 25.81 -2.46 -33.13
N SER A 990 24.49 -2.56 -33.27
CA SER A 990 23.60 -1.41 -33.22
C SER A 990 22.79 -1.34 -31.94
N MET A 991 22.37 -0.13 -31.62
CA MET A 991 21.43 0.18 -30.56
C MET A 991 20.36 1.12 -31.05
N GLY A 992 19.25 1.15 -30.31
CA GLY A 992 18.00 1.77 -30.73
C GLY A 992 17.04 0.71 -31.22
N ASN A 993 15.76 1.07 -31.30
CA ASN A 993 14.72 0.15 -31.74
C ASN A 993 13.64 0.95 -32.50
N GLY A 994 13.22 0.43 -33.65
CA GLY A 994 12.22 1.06 -34.51
C GLY A 994 12.78 1.63 -35.82
N ARG A 995 12.05 2.59 -36.39
CA ARG A 995 12.29 3.16 -37.72
C ARG A 995 12.31 4.69 -37.66
N ILE A 996 13.30 5.30 -38.31
CA ILE A 996 13.42 6.75 -38.52
C ILE A 996 13.44 7.01 -40.02
N ASP A 997 12.52 7.84 -40.51
CA ASP A 997 12.28 8.12 -41.92
C ASP A 997 12.28 9.61 -42.29
N GLU A 998 12.71 10.48 -41.37
CA GLU A 998 12.67 11.94 -41.55
C GLU A 998 14.05 12.58 -41.81
N VAL A 999 15.14 11.79 -41.79
CA VAL A 999 16.52 12.31 -41.80
C VAL A 999 17.07 12.41 -43.22
N CYS A 1000 17.38 13.62 -43.69
CA CYS A 1000 18.00 13.84 -45.01
C CYS A 1000 19.47 14.29 -44.93
N ASP A 1001 19.93 14.72 -43.76
CA ASP A 1001 21.23 15.36 -43.57
C ASP A 1001 22.22 14.39 -42.91
N VAL A 1002 23.45 14.32 -43.41
CA VAL A 1002 24.51 13.48 -42.86
C VAL A 1002 25.75 14.33 -42.60
N ILE A 1003 26.27 14.25 -41.38
CA ILE A 1003 27.52 14.89 -40.97
C ILE A 1003 28.54 13.78 -40.74
N PHE A 1004 29.71 13.89 -41.35
CA PHE A 1004 30.77 12.93 -41.12
C PHE A 1004 32.15 13.57 -40.98
N VAL A 1005 33.00 12.94 -40.17
CA VAL A 1005 34.43 13.27 -40.09
C VAL A 1005 35.14 12.68 -41.30
N LYS A 1006 35.92 13.48 -42.02
CA LYS A 1006 36.67 13.05 -43.19
C LYS A 1006 37.80 12.12 -42.77
N TYR A 1007 37.83 10.92 -43.37
CA TYR A 1007 38.84 9.90 -43.07
C TYR A 1007 40.27 10.42 -43.32
N ASP A 1008 40.52 11.08 -44.46
CA ASP A 1008 41.87 11.49 -44.87
C ASP A 1008 42.47 12.64 -44.04
N SER A 1009 41.63 13.42 -43.35
CA SER A 1009 42.06 14.58 -42.54
C SER A 1009 41.95 14.33 -41.04
N PHE A 1010 41.63 13.09 -40.61
CA PHE A 1010 41.48 12.77 -39.20
C PHE A 1010 42.84 12.74 -38.49
N ASP A 1011 42.95 13.47 -37.39
CA ASP A 1011 44.12 13.48 -36.51
C ASP A 1011 43.65 13.31 -35.05
N LYS A 1012 44.12 12.25 -34.39
CA LYS A 1012 43.79 11.93 -32.98
C LYS A 1012 44.19 13.02 -31.99
N THR A 1013 45.11 13.90 -32.34
CA THR A 1013 45.50 15.04 -31.50
C THR A 1013 44.59 16.25 -31.67
N LYS A 1014 43.70 16.22 -32.68
CA LYS A 1014 42.81 17.33 -33.08
C LYS A 1014 41.33 17.09 -32.78
N THR A 1015 41.03 16.13 -31.91
CA THR A 1015 39.65 15.73 -31.57
C THR A 1015 38.82 16.86 -30.95
N ILE A 1016 39.45 17.84 -30.30
CA ILE A 1016 38.77 19.02 -29.73
C ILE A 1016 38.34 19.98 -30.84
N GLU A 1017 39.21 20.25 -31.83
CA GLU A 1017 38.86 21.09 -32.98
C GLU A 1017 37.74 20.44 -33.81
N ILE A 1018 37.74 19.11 -33.93
CA ILE A 1018 36.66 18.35 -34.58
C ILE A 1018 35.34 18.54 -33.84
N ALA A 1019 35.33 18.42 -32.50
CA ALA A 1019 34.12 18.64 -31.69
C ALA A 1019 33.54 20.06 -31.89
N ALA A 1020 34.40 21.09 -31.98
CA ALA A 1020 33.97 22.47 -32.21
C ALA A 1020 33.38 22.69 -33.63
N GLU A 1021 33.87 21.99 -34.66
CA GLU A 1021 33.24 22.02 -36.00
C GLU A 1021 31.84 21.39 -35.97
N ILE A 1022 31.70 20.28 -35.26
CA ILE A 1022 30.42 19.57 -35.11
C ILE A 1022 29.40 20.43 -34.38
N GLU A 1023 29.81 21.11 -33.30
CA GLU A 1023 28.95 22.04 -32.56
C GLU A 1023 28.38 23.14 -33.47
N LYS A 1024 29.20 23.72 -34.35
CA LYS A 1024 28.75 24.73 -35.31
C LYS A 1024 27.71 24.18 -36.29
N LEU A 1025 27.91 22.97 -36.80
CA LEU A 1025 26.95 22.33 -37.70
C LEU A 1025 25.65 21.95 -36.96
N ASN A 1026 25.75 21.45 -35.73
CA ASN A 1026 24.61 21.11 -34.88
C ASN A 1026 23.74 22.33 -34.56
N ALA A 1027 24.36 23.46 -34.22
CA ALA A 1027 23.64 24.72 -33.95
C ALA A 1027 22.91 25.24 -35.19
N LYS A 1028 23.56 25.18 -36.37
CA LYS A 1028 22.96 25.60 -37.65
C LYS A 1028 21.73 24.75 -38.00
N LEU A 1029 21.89 23.41 -37.98
CA LEU A 1029 20.78 22.50 -38.29
C LEU A 1029 19.66 22.55 -37.25
N GLY A 1030 20.01 22.77 -35.97
CA GLY A 1030 19.05 23.01 -34.90
C GLY A 1030 18.18 24.25 -35.15
N GLY A 1031 18.79 25.36 -35.56
CA GLY A 1031 18.06 26.58 -35.97
C GLY A 1031 17.13 26.38 -37.17
N GLU A 1032 17.52 25.49 -38.10
CA GLU A 1032 16.68 25.07 -39.24
C GLU A 1032 15.63 23.99 -38.85
N LYS A 1033 15.60 23.54 -37.58
CA LYS A 1033 14.79 22.41 -37.08
C LYS A 1033 15.00 21.09 -37.85
N ARG A 1034 16.22 20.85 -38.33
CA ARG A 1034 16.60 19.66 -39.08
C ARG A 1034 17.38 18.69 -38.20
N LYS A 1035 17.13 17.40 -38.39
CA LYS A 1035 17.83 16.30 -37.71
C LYS A 1035 18.79 15.62 -38.69
N TYR A 1036 19.86 15.01 -38.17
CA TYR A 1036 20.93 14.45 -39.00
C TYR A 1036 21.48 13.11 -38.48
N LEU A 1037 22.19 12.39 -39.36
CA LEU A 1037 23.01 11.22 -39.04
C LEU A 1037 24.47 11.68 -38.83
N LEU A 1038 25.09 11.29 -37.72
CA LEU A 1038 26.48 11.62 -37.37
C LEU A 1038 27.39 10.40 -37.57
N LEU A 1039 28.49 10.55 -38.31
CA LEU A 1039 29.47 9.48 -38.56
C LEU A 1039 30.89 9.94 -38.18
N GLY A 1040 31.66 9.14 -37.46
CA GLY A 1040 33.06 9.49 -37.19
C GLY A 1040 33.90 8.40 -36.52
N PRO A 1041 35.23 8.60 -36.47
CA PRO A 1041 36.16 7.61 -35.92
C PRO A 1041 36.24 7.65 -34.38
N GLY A 1042 36.32 6.45 -33.80
CA GLY A 1042 36.35 6.18 -32.36
C GLY A 1042 35.16 6.72 -31.58
N ARG A 1043 35.34 6.90 -30.28
CA ARG A 1043 34.21 7.06 -29.37
C ARG A 1043 33.64 8.47 -29.35
N TRP A 1044 32.32 8.60 -29.36
CA TRP A 1044 31.66 9.90 -29.12
C TRP A 1044 31.47 10.15 -27.63
N GLY A 1045 31.80 11.36 -27.17
CA GLY A 1045 31.50 11.82 -25.81
C GLY A 1045 32.39 11.24 -24.70
N THR A 1046 33.60 10.78 -25.05
CA THR A 1046 34.62 10.38 -24.07
C THR A 1046 35.38 11.58 -23.51
N ARG A 1047 35.82 11.52 -22.25
CA ARG A 1047 36.79 12.49 -21.68
C ARG A 1047 38.21 12.26 -22.18
N ASP A 1048 38.54 11.03 -22.56
CA ASP A 1048 39.84 10.67 -23.12
C ASP A 1048 39.90 10.98 -24.62
N ARG A 1049 40.60 12.07 -24.92
CA ARG A 1049 40.74 12.69 -26.25
C ARG A 1049 41.51 11.81 -27.24
N PHE A 1050 42.23 10.79 -26.75
CA PHE A 1050 43.08 9.92 -27.54
C PHE A 1050 42.39 8.61 -27.95
N ILE A 1051 41.16 8.37 -27.48
CA ILE A 1051 40.35 7.20 -27.86
C ILE A 1051 38.98 7.59 -28.44
N GLY A 1052 38.69 8.89 -28.53
CA GLY A 1052 37.45 9.38 -29.13
C GLY A 1052 37.36 10.90 -29.25
N ILE A 1053 36.25 11.37 -29.82
CA ILE A 1053 35.93 12.77 -30.02
C ILE A 1053 35.13 13.28 -28.78
N PRO A 1054 35.68 14.22 -27.99
CA PRO A 1054 35.13 14.64 -26.71
C PRO A 1054 33.98 15.65 -26.88
N VAL A 1055 32.92 15.26 -27.59
CA VAL A 1055 31.70 16.06 -27.70
C VAL A 1055 30.88 15.99 -26.41
N VAL A 1056 30.35 17.12 -25.96
CA VAL A 1056 29.31 17.13 -24.93
C VAL A 1056 27.92 17.10 -25.56
N TRP A 1057 26.91 16.64 -24.82
CA TRP A 1057 25.59 16.34 -25.38
C TRP A 1057 24.96 17.49 -26.20
N HIS A 1058 25.03 18.72 -25.70
CA HIS A 1058 24.45 19.88 -26.39
C HIS A 1058 25.10 20.16 -27.76
N GLN A 1059 26.34 19.68 -27.99
CA GLN A 1059 27.04 19.83 -29.27
C GLN A 1059 26.52 18.88 -30.36
N ILE A 1060 25.78 17.84 -29.99
CA ILE A 1060 25.25 16.82 -30.93
C ILE A 1060 23.75 16.54 -30.74
N SER A 1061 23.05 17.39 -29.99
CA SER A 1061 21.66 17.19 -29.55
C SER A 1061 20.63 17.01 -30.68
N ASN A 1062 20.96 17.39 -31.93
CA ASN A 1062 20.08 17.22 -33.08
C ASN A 1062 20.37 15.97 -33.93
N ALA A 1063 21.34 15.14 -33.53
CA ALA A 1063 21.57 13.85 -34.18
C ALA A 1063 20.40 12.88 -33.91
N LYS A 1064 20.03 12.07 -34.91
CA LYS A 1064 19.02 11.00 -34.81
C LYS A 1064 19.60 9.60 -34.89
N ALA A 1065 20.81 9.49 -35.44
CA ALA A 1065 21.66 8.34 -35.27
C ALA A 1065 23.12 8.76 -35.24
N ILE A 1066 23.94 8.03 -34.50
CA ILE A 1066 25.37 8.26 -34.30
C ILE A 1066 26.10 6.97 -34.64
N VAL A 1067 27.16 7.09 -35.43
CA VAL A 1067 27.96 5.95 -35.88
C VAL A 1067 29.41 6.16 -35.50
N GLU A 1068 29.93 5.20 -34.77
CA GLU A 1068 31.34 5.06 -34.47
C GLU A 1068 32.00 4.13 -35.47
N THR A 1069 33.16 4.54 -35.97
CA THR A 1069 33.95 3.77 -36.94
C THR A 1069 35.35 3.52 -36.40
N GLY A 1070 35.91 2.35 -36.68
CA GLY A 1070 37.33 2.10 -36.42
C GLY A 1070 38.22 2.92 -37.36
N HIS A 1071 39.43 3.25 -36.90
CA HIS A 1071 40.48 3.90 -37.70
C HIS A 1071 41.85 3.30 -37.34
N ASP A 1072 42.82 3.33 -38.25
CA ASP A 1072 44.20 2.87 -38.00
C ASP A 1072 44.77 3.53 -36.73
N ASP A 1073 45.24 2.73 -35.77
CA ASP A 1073 45.69 3.12 -34.41
C ASP A 1073 44.63 3.79 -33.49
N PHE A 1074 43.32 3.63 -33.76
CA PHE A 1074 42.21 4.17 -32.96
C PHE A 1074 41.12 3.10 -32.71
N PRO A 1075 41.35 2.14 -31.78
CA PRO A 1075 40.46 1.00 -31.57
C PRO A 1075 39.14 1.38 -30.88
N LEU A 1076 38.05 0.73 -31.29
CA LEU A 1076 36.73 0.81 -30.66
C LEU A 1076 36.70 -0.03 -29.38
N ASP A 1077 37.16 0.52 -28.25
CA ASP A 1077 36.97 -0.10 -26.94
C ASP A 1077 35.59 0.23 -26.37
N ALA A 1078 34.82 -0.80 -26.02
CA ALA A 1078 33.49 -0.69 -25.44
C ALA A 1078 33.53 -0.30 -23.95
N SER A 1079 33.99 0.92 -23.66
CA SER A 1079 33.70 1.56 -22.37
C SER A 1079 32.36 2.30 -22.51
N MET A 1080 31.44 2.10 -21.56
CA MET A 1080 30.09 2.63 -21.61
C MET A 1080 29.93 3.64 -20.48
N GLY A 1081 30.03 4.93 -20.79
CA GLY A 1081 29.73 6.00 -19.84
C GLY A 1081 28.22 6.05 -19.65
N SER A 1082 27.74 5.89 -18.42
CA SER A 1082 26.31 5.72 -18.11
C SER A 1082 25.47 6.92 -18.56
N HIS A 1083 25.89 8.16 -18.31
CA HIS A 1083 25.09 9.36 -18.63
C HIS A 1083 24.89 9.62 -20.13
N PHE A 1084 25.97 9.60 -20.91
CA PHE A 1084 25.89 9.79 -22.37
C PHE A 1084 24.99 8.72 -22.99
N PHE A 1085 25.14 7.49 -22.51
CA PHE A 1085 24.40 6.35 -22.97
C PHE A 1085 22.90 6.40 -22.63
N HIS A 1086 22.57 6.78 -21.40
CA HIS A 1086 21.20 6.98 -20.95
C HIS A 1086 20.46 8.01 -21.82
N ASN A 1087 21.12 9.08 -22.24
CA ASN A 1087 20.52 10.10 -23.10
C ASN A 1087 20.26 9.56 -24.52
N VAL A 1088 21.19 8.78 -25.08
CA VAL A 1088 21.05 8.14 -26.39
C VAL A 1088 19.86 7.17 -26.40
N THR A 1089 19.71 6.35 -25.36
CA THR A 1089 18.58 5.41 -25.25
C THR A 1089 17.26 6.11 -24.98
N SER A 1090 17.23 7.12 -24.09
CA SER A 1090 16.00 7.81 -23.69
C SER A 1090 15.39 8.67 -24.81
N LEU A 1091 16.21 9.16 -25.75
CA LEU A 1091 15.78 10.00 -26.86
C LEU A 1091 15.58 9.23 -28.17
N ASN A 1092 15.62 7.90 -28.09
CA ASN A 1092 15.51 6.96 -29.20
C ASN A 1092 16.45 7.33 -30.37
N ILE A 1093 17.72 7.57 -30.04
CA ILE A 1093 18.77 7.84 -31.03
C ILE A 1093 19.44 6.51 -31.37
N GLY A 1094 19.59 6.23 -32.67
CA GLY A 1094 20.35 5.07 -33.12
C GLY A 1094 21.83 5.20 -32.79
N TYR A 1095 22.45 4.16 -32.23
CA TYR A 1095 23.88 4.18 -31.93
C TYR A 1095 24.56 2.95 -32.50
N PHE A 1096 25.45 3.13 -33.48
CA PHE A 1096 26.01 2.03 -34.27
C PHE A 1096 27.52 2.03 -34.13
N SER A 1097 28.12 0.86 -33.87
CA SER A 1097 29.57 0.71 -33.88
C SER A 1097 29.99 -0.22 -35.02
N ILE A 1098 30.84 0.26 -35.92
CA ILE A 1098 31.33 -0.49 -37.08
C ILE A 1098 32.85 -0.56 -37.01
N ASP A 1099 33.36 -1.76 -36.80
CA ASP A 1099 34.80 -2.02 -36.81
C ASP A 1099 35.22 -2.63 -38.16
N PRO A 1100 36.09 -1.96 -38.92
CA PRO A 1100 36.60 -2.46 -40.20
C PRO A 1100 37.33 -3.80 -40.09
N ILE A 1101 37.91 -4.12 -38.93
CA ILE A 1101 38.77 -5.29 -38.74
C ILE A 1101 37.95 -6.56 -38.48
N SER A 1102 36.84 -6.45 -37.75
CA SER A 1102 36.04 -7.60 -37.33
C SER A 1102 34.94 -8.02 -38.30
N ASN A 1103 34.81 -7.35 -39.46
CA ASN A 1103 33.85 -7.65 -40.54
C ASN A 1103 32.37 -7.68 -40.10
N ASN A 1104 32.04 -7.01 -38.98
CA ASN A 1104 30.71 -6.97 -38.34
C ASN A 1104 29.77 -5.87 -38.89
N GLY A 1105 30.07 -5.31 -40.06
CA GLY A 1105 29.35 -4.18 -40.63
C GLY A 1105 30.08 -3.51 -41.79
N PHE A 1106 29.39 -2.62 -42.53
CA PHE A 1106 29.99 -1.81 -43.58
C PHE A 1106 29.32 -0.44 -43.73
N ILE A 1107 30.08 0.53 -44.24
CA ILE A 1107 29.60 1.86 -44.66
C ILE A 1107 29.96 2.06 -46.13
N ASN A 1108 28.97 2.36 -46.97
CA ASN A 1108 29.19 2.66 -48.38
C ASN A 1108 29.54 4.14 -48.56
N TRP A 1109 30.82 4.49 -48.38
CA TRP A 1109 31.32 5.86 -48.51
C TRP A 1109 31.09 6.47 -49.90
N ASP A 1110 31.05 5.66 -50.96
CA ASP A 1110 30.81 6.14 -52.33
C ASP A 1110 29.39 6.69 -52.51
N LYS A 1111 28.39 6.05 -51.88
CA LYS A 1111 27.01 6.57 -51.87
C LYS A 1111 26.88 7.90 -51.12
N ILE A 1112 27.65 8.08 -50.04
CA ILE A 1112 27.66 9.32 -49.24
C ILE A 1112 28.39 10.45 -49.97
N LYS A 1113 29.55 10.17 -50.57
CA LYS A 1113 30.39 11.17 -51.26
C LYS A 1113 29.76 11.71 -52.56
N LYS A 1114 28.81 10.99 -53.16
CA LYS A 1114 28.08 11.41 -54.38
C LYS A 1114 26.94 12.40 -54.13
N GLN A 1115 26.57 12.64 -52.87
CA GLN A 1115 25.47 13.52 -52.49
C GLN A 1115 25.86 15.01 -52.55
N GLU A 1116 24.86 15.89 -52.46
CA GLU A 1116 25.07 17.33 -52.47
C GLU A 1116 25.83 17.79 -51.21
N ILE A 1117 26.95 18.48 -51.40
CA ILE A 1117 27.73 19.07 -50.31
C ILE A 1117 27.10 20.40 -49.94
N VAL A 1118 26.52 20.47 -48.74
CA VAL A 1118 25.91 21.71 -48.22
C VAL A 1118 26.97 22.59 -47.56
N GLN A 1119 27.89 21.97 -46.81
CA GLN A 1119 28.97 22.67 -46.13
C GLN A 1119 30.19 21.77 -45.97
N ASP A 1120 31.36 22.30 -46.31
CA ASP A 1120 32.63 21.60 -46.21
C ASP A 1120 33.57 22.36 -45.25
N LEU A 1121 33.90 21.76 -44.11
CA LEU A 1121 34.82 22.31 -43.11
C LEU A 1121 36.19 21.60 -43.21
N PHE A 1122 37.13 21.89 -42.31
CA PHE A 1122 38.46 21.32 -42.42
C PHE A 1122 38.43 19.81 -42.11
N TYR A 1123 37.87 19.43 -40.96
CA TYR A 1123 37.80 18.03 -40.53
C TYR A 1123 36.46 17.35 -40.83
N THR A 1124 35.38 18.13 -40.91
CA THR A 1124 34.01 17.62 -41.05
C THR A 1124 33.35 18.03 -42.36
N ARG A 1125 32.39 17.24 -42.83
CA ARG A 1125 31.59 17.53 -44.02
C ARG A 1125 30.12 17.24 -43.77
N HIS A 1126 29.26 18.14 -44.24
CA HIS A 1126 27.80 18.01 -44.23
C HIS A 1126 27.29 17.80 -45.66
N VAL A 1127 26.64 16.65 -45.88
CA VAL A 1127 25.98 16.29 -47.14
C VAL A 1127 24.48 16.12 -46.96
N ARG A 1128 23.73 16.28 -48.05
CA ARG A 1128 22.27 16.19 -48.05
C ARG A 1128 21.76 15.25 -49.14
N PHE A 1129 20.88 14.35 -48.73
CA PHE A 1129 20.15 13.44 -49.60
C PHE A 1129 18.87 14.10 -50.13
N LYS A 1130 18.45 13.68 -51.33
CA LYS A 1130 17.22 14.19 -51.96
C LYS A 1130 15.96 13.55 -51.38
N THR A 1131 16.02 12.25 -51.07
CA THR A 1131 14.99 11.54 -50.32
C THR A 1131 15.45 11.28 -48.89
N PRO A 1132 14.52 11.15 -47.93
CA PRO A 1132 14.89 10.81 -46.56
C PRO A 1132 15.56 9.44 -46.46
N LEU A 1133 16.46 9.31 -45.49
CA LEU A 1133 17.07 8.04 -45.11
C LEU A 1133 16.09 7.22 -44.27
N ASN A 1134 16.01 5.94 -44.58
CA ASN A 1134 15.27 4.94 -43.81
C ASN A 1134 16.24 4.22 -42.88
N ILE A 1135 16.31 4.67 -41.62
CA ILE A 1135 17.13 4.06 -40.57
C ILE A 1135 16.24 3.07 -39.81
N ARG A 1136 16.56 1.78 -39.88
CA ARG A 1136 15.84 0.70 -39.22
C ARG A 1136 16.75 0.04 -38.20
N MET A 1137 16.25 -0.17 -36.99
CA MET A 1137 17.02 -0.67 -35.85
C MET A 1137 16.24 -1.78 -35.15
N ASP A 1138 16.88 -2.94 -35.00
CA ASP A 1138 16.38 -4.08 -34.25
C ASP A 1138 17.25 -4.27 -33.00
N GLY A 1139 16.72 -3.84 -31.85
CA GLY A 1139 17.42 -3.91 -30.59
C GLY A 1139 17.60 -5.35 -30.05
N LYS A 1140 16.78 -6.31 -30.50
CA LYS A 1140 16.87 -7.72 -30.09
C LYS A 1140 17.98 -8.44 -30.83
N LYS A 1141 18.06 -8.26 -32.15
CA LYS A 1141 19.11 -8.84 -33.00
C LYS A 1141 20.40 -8.03 -33.01
N ARG A 1142 20.38 -6.79 -32.48
CA ARG A 1142 21.47 -5.80 -32.54
C ARG A 1142 21.86 -5.41 -33.97
N ILE A 1143 20.88 -5.42 -34.88
CA ILE A 1143 21.10 -5.12 -36.30
C ILE A 1143 20.50 -3.75 -36.61
N ALA A 1144 21.28 -2.90 -37.28
CA ALA A 1144 20.77 -1.68 -37.89
C ALA A 1144 21.13 -1.60 -39.37
N VAL A 1145 20.17 -1.10 -40.14
CA VAL A 1145 20.30 -0.88 -41.58
C VAL A 1145 19.87 0.53 -41.92
N ILE A 1146 20.65 1.20 -42.77
CA ILE A 1146 20.30 2.50 -43.34
C ILE A 1146 20.22 2.33 -44.85
N SER A 1147 19.09 2.72 -45.44
CA SER A 1147 18.91 2.79 -46.89
C SER A 1147 18.33 4.14 -47.29
N GLU A 1148 18.58 4.56 -48.52
CA GLU A 1148 17.85 5.69 -49.13
C GLU A 1148 16.42 5.23 -49.45
N GLN A 1149 15.42 6.10 -49.28
CA GLN A 1149 14.01 5.81 -49.63
C GLN A 1149 13.75 5.90 -51.12
#